data_AF-A0A1G4R9H7-F1
#
_entry.id   AF-A0A1G4R9H7-F1
#
_cell.length_a   1.000
_cell.length_b   1.000
_cell.length_c   1.000
_cell.angle_alpha   90.00
_cell.angle_beta   90.00
_cell.angle_gamma   90.00
#
_symmetry.space_group_name_H-M   'P 1'
#
loop_
_entity.id
_entity.type
_entity.pdbx_description
1 polymer ?
#
loop_
_entity_poly.entity_id
_entity_poly.type
_entity_poly.pdbx_seq_one_letter_code
_entity_poly.pdbx_strand_id
1 'polypeptide(L)'
;MKLMTKRAKRKYPAISRQSEQPSYPLSFQQERVLYLSELLPGSTLWNKISCKRVTGDIDSEALRQAGGDLIGRHSALRTRVSYENGVPVQTFDQTLEAIFQRIDGSAEEAELQDEAALRKLAEVCREPIDVSRAPLFQVIVVPMGGAGAAECLVILKLHHIISDETTFQLLWRDLKAFYNARMGVTGGEELKPLAVDYADYVSWQRSAFDETHTQEQEAYWLGQFQGELPVLDLPTDFQEPAQLSFRGALEIRALPGDLVKKLRSLCMRHKVIPFSALLCAYYVLLQKCSRQQDVVVGTVFSGRHYSSSLAQTAGFFVNTVAIRMEVDGEAAFDELLKRVHDKVDEAYYMQDYPFERLIQKLNPERRSVRNPLYRAMFNLVSSTKEKETFAGAEEAWEEPALDATQVDLLLNIHQQDDAMEMRLEYNTDLFRRETVRHLMELYVTLLRKLVEHPEVQVKELDMLDPQERKRLLTEWTRTEADVPREICVHELFEAQAEKTPERVALAFGERTMTYGELNNQANRLARTLRDRGVAAESVIGVMTERSFAMVIGILAVLKAGGAYLPIDPGFPEERKRFMLEDSGARVLLVPPGEGETAEVGLPVPTLVIEEKAEGDSPNLSRVSVSSDLAYILYTSGSTGKPKGVMVEHSSLVNTLAHLQGSFPLEQEDAYLLKTSFTFDVSMSELFGCFFTGGKLVILEPGAEKEPTRIIETIRRHQVTHINFAPSMLQSFMDVAESKEAAPVLQSLKYVFAAGEALGAHTVLTFQSLGLQAQLVNLYGPTEATIYATGFAFTGGEELHRVPIGKPIGNMRAYIVDEHMNLQPVGVDGELCLAGKGLARGYLNQPELTAQAFVDHPFCPGEKLYRTGDLARWQEDGNIVFRGRIDQQVKLRGFRIELEEIEKTLLLHPSVQAAAVAVKEDSAGLECLVAYVVTDEEKPDEEWTGHLGHWLPSYMLPTRYMRLEKLPLSTSGKVDRKALPSPEAALSPQPADDAPVTEIERKLIEITENILNMQGIGVNDNFFRLGGNSLLTIRFVSEIESAFQITLTLMDFIDLPVIKDIAKIIEPMLPKAVPQA
;
A
#
# COMPACT_ATOMS: atom_id res chain seq x y z
N MET A 1 23.87 -26.08 -20.98
CA MET A 1 24.99 -26.64 -21.78
C MET A 1 25.59 -25.65 -22.79
N LYS A 2 24.82 -25.00 -23.69
CA LYS A 2 25.33 -24.00 -24.66
C LYS A 2 26.04 -22.78 -24.01
N LEU A 3 25.55 -22.30 -22.86
CA LEU A 3 26.17 -21.19 -22.10
C LEU A 3 27.48 -21.59 -21.40
N MET A 4 27.59 -22.80 -20.83
CA MET A 4 28.86 -23.32 -20.29
C MET A 4 29.94 -23.46 -21.38
N THR A 5 29.57 -23.81 -22.61
CA THR A 5 30.48 -23.83 -23.77
C THR A 5 30.87 -22.41 -24.24
N LYS A 6 30.03 -21.39 -24.03
CA LYS A 6 30.36 -19.97 -24.26
C LYS A 6 31.28 -19.41 -23.16
N ARG A 7 31.09 -19.78 -21.89
CA ARG A 7 31.94 -19.36 -20.75
C ARG A 7 33.40 -19.78 -20.92
N ALA A 8 33.65 -20.97 -21.47
CA ALA A 8 34.99 -21.42 -21.84
C ALA A 8 35.65 -20.62 -22.99
N LYS A 9 34.90 -19.74 -23.68
CA LYS A 9 35.37 -18.95 -24.83
C LYS A 9 35.58 -17.46 -24.54
N ARG A 10 34.98 -16.88 -23.49
CA ARG A 10 35.16 -15.46 -23.17
C ARG A 10 36.51 -15.25 -22.48
N LYS A 11 37.54 -14.95 -23.27
CA LYS A 11 38.89 -14.68 -22.78
C LYS A 11 39.02 -13.19 -22.48
N TYR A 12 39.17 -12.85 -21.20
CA TYR A 12 39.56 -11.51 -20.80
C TYR A 12 41.07 -11.32 -20.92
N PRO A 13 41.57 -10.11 -21.19
CA PRO A 13 42.99 -9.81 -21.08
C PRO A 13 43.46 -10.02 -19.62
N ALA A 14 44.71 -10.43 -19.44
CA ALA A 14 45.28 -10.67 -18.11
C ALA A 14 45.40 -9.37 -17.32
N ILE A 15 45.13 -9.44 -16.00
CA ILE A 15 45.34 -8.32 -15.07
C ILE A 15 46.78 -8.39 -14.57
N SER A 16 47.55 -7.33 -14.80
CA SER A 16 48.94 -7.21 -14.40
C SER A 16 49.19 -5.89 -13.69
N ARG A 17 50.17 -5.88 -12.78
CA ARG A 17 50.60 -4.69 -12.06
C ARG A 17 51.07 -3.60 -13.04
N GLN A 18 50.54 -2.39 -12.88
CA GLN A 18 50.87 -1.22 -13.70
C GLN A 18 51.89 -0.31 -12.99
N SER A 19 52.53 0.58 -13.75
CA SER A 19 53.35 1.66 -13.19
C SER A 19 52.47 2.67 -12.48
N GLU A 20 52.91 3.18 -11.33
CA GLU A 20 52.14 4.18 -10.57
C GLU A 20 51.86 5.45 -11.40
N GLN A 21 50.61 5.88 -11.39
CA GLN A 21 50.11 7.12 -11.98
C GLN A 21 49.67 8.10 -10.88
N PRO A 22 49.69 9.42 -11.14
CA PRO A 22 49.27 10.42 -10.16
C PRO A 22 47.77 10.32 -9.79
N SER A 23 46.93 9.90 -10.74
CA SER A 23 45.50 9.69 -10.57
C SER A 23 45.03 8.55 -11.46
N TYR A 24 43.90 7.94 -11.10
CA TYR A 24 43.27 6.85 -11.84
C TYR A 24 41.78 7.16 -12.01
N PRO A 25 41.11 6.71 -13.08
CA PRO A 25 39.65 6.80 -13.16
C PRO A 25 39.01 5.98 -12.02
N LEU A 26 37.74 6.23 -11.70
CA LEU A 26 36.96 5.34 -10.82
C LEU A 26 36.61 4.03 -11.56
N SER A 27 36.29 2.94 -10.86
CA SER A 27 35.59 1.81 -11.50
C SER A 27 34.15 2.18 -11.83
N PHE A 28 33.50 1.45 -12.74
CA PHE A 28 32.07 1.67 -13.02
C PHE A 28 31.19 1.51 -11.77
N GLN A 29 31.59 0.62 -10.86
CA GLN A 29 30.92 0.40 -9.59
C GLN A 29 31.11 1.59 -8.64
N GLN A 30 32.33 2.15 -8.57
CA GLN A 30 32.63 3.31 -7.73
C GLN A 30 31.91 4.58 -8.20
N GLU A 31 31.73 4.79 -9.51
CA GLU A 31 30.94 5.93 -10.04
C GLU A 31 29.52 5.95 -9.47
N ARG A 32 28.87 4.78 -9.38
CA ARG A 32 27.52 4.66 -8.82
C ARG A 32 27.49 4.98 -7.32
N VAL A 33 28.45 4.46 -6.55
CA VAL A 33 28.54 4.77 -5.12
C VAL A 33 28.80 6.26 -4.91
N LEU A 34 29.69 6.86 -5.69
CA LEU A 34 29.96 8.30 -5.62
C LEU A 34 28.69 9.11 -5.90
N TYR A 35 27.96 8.81 -6.97
CA TYR A 35 26.70 9.47 -7.28
C TYR A 35 25.71 9.41 -6.12
N LEU A 36 25.53 8.23 -5.52
CA LEU A 36 24.60 8.06 -4.41
C LEU A 36 25.10 8.69 -3.10
N SER A 37 26.41 8.83 -2.90
CA SER A 37 27.01 9.56 -1.79
C SER A 37 26.82 11.08 -1.94
N GLU A 38 26.98 11.63 -3.15
CA GLU A 38 26.79 13.05 -3.42
C GLU A 38 25.32 13.47 -3.49
N LEU A 39 24.45 12.52 -3.81
CA LEU A 39 23.01 12.71 -3.70
C LEU A 39 22.56 12.97 -2.25
N LEU A 40 23.27 12.42 -1.27
CA LEU A 40 22.96 12.57 0.15
C LEU A 40 24.23 12.96 0.93
N PRO A 41 24.74 14.20 0.76
CA PRO A 41 25.95 14.63 1.44
C PRO A 41 25.81 14.49 2.97
N GLY A 42 26.80 13.90 3.61
CA GLY A 42 26.78 13.66 5.06
C GLY A 42 25.92 12.47 5.52
N SER A 43 25.38 11.67 4.59
CA SER A 43 24.68 10.42 4.90
C SER A 43 25.66 9.31 5.31
N THR A 44 25.23 8.48 6.27
CA THR A 44 25.94 7.29 6.74
C THR A 44 25.58 6.02 5.97
N LEU A 45 24.67 6.12 4.99
CA LEU A 45 24.17 4.99 4.17
C LEU A 45 25.29 4.18 3.49
N TRP A 46 26.43 4.84 3.22
CA TRP A 46 27.59 4.27 2.56
C TRP A 46 28.75 3.97 3.53
N ASN A 47 28.56 4.19 4.82
CA ASN A 47 29.47 3.68 5.83
C ASN A 47 29.23 2.19 6.00
N LYS A 48 30.31 1.41 5.96
CA LYS A 48 30.32 -0.01 6.31
C LYS A 48 31.13 -0.19 7.57
N ILE A 49 30.52 -0.87 8.53
CA ILE A 49 31.08 -1.06 9.86
C ILE A 49 31.03 -2.53 10.19
N SER A 50 32.14 -3.02 10.72
CA SER A 50 32.29 -4.38 11.19
C SER A 50 32.91 -4.33 12.58
N CYS A 51 32.26 -4.98 13.55
CA CYS A 51 32.63 -4.89 14.95
C CYS A 51 32.83 -6.28 15.55
N LYS A 52 33.90 -6.44 16.32
CA LYS A 52 34.14 -7.62 17.16
C LYS A 52 34.22 -7.20 18.61
N ARG A 53 33.46 -7.88 19.46
CA ARG A 53 33.69 -7.87 20.90
C ARG A 53 34.87 -8.79 21.20
N VAL A 54 35.86 -8.27 21.90
CA VAL A 54 37.10 -8.96 22.20
C VAL A 54 37.28 -9.02 23.72
N THR A 55 37.48 -10.22 24.24
CA THR A 55 37.73 -10.48 25.67
C THR A 55 39.19 -10.89 25.84
N GLY A 56 39.98 -10.02 26.43
CA GLY A 56 41.44 -10.13 26.57
C GLY A 56 42.12 -8.76 26.52
N ASP A 57 43.34 -8.67 27.06
CA ASP A 57 44.11 -7.42 27.04
C ASP A 57 44.71 -7.18 25.65
N ILE A 58 44.07 -6.31 24.87
CA ILE A 58 44.50 -5.93 23.53
C ILE A 58 45.51 -4.79 23.59
N ASP A 59 46.73 -5.04 23.10
CA ASP A 59 47.78 -4.04 23.01
C ASP A 59 47.43 -3.01 21.92
N SER A 60 47.07 -1.80 22.37
CA SER A 60 46.64 -0.72 21.48
C SER A 60 47.74 -0.26 20.53
N GLU A 61 49.02 -0.35 20.93
CA GLU A 61 50.15 0.07 20.10
C GLU A 61 50.47 -0.98 19.03
N ALA A 62 50.42 -2.27 19.37
CA ALA A 62 50.52 -3.35 18.40
C ALA A 62 49.39 -3.29 17.37
N LEU A 63 48.16 -2.98 17.81
CA LEU A 63 47.00 -2.84 16.93
C LEU A 63 47.11 -1.59 16.03
N ARG A 64 47.60 -0.46 16.57
CA ARG A 64 47.91 0.75 15.78
C ARG A 64 48.94 0.46 14.69
N GLN A 65 50.03 -0.23 15.03
CA GLN A 65 51.06 -0.62 14.06
C GLN A 65 50.51 -1.58 13.00
N ALA A 66 49.71 -2.57 13.40
CA ALA A 66 49.04 -3.50 12.48
C ALA A 66 48.09 -2.77 11.51
N GLY A 67 47.38 -1.73 11.97
CA GLY A 67 46.59 -0.86 11.11
C GLY A 67 47.44 -0.08 10.09
N GLY A 68 48.65 0.32 10.45
CA GLY A 68 49.62 0.92 9.52
C GLY A 68 50.11 -0.08 8.46
N ASP A 69 50.39 -1.31 8.89
CA ASP A 69 50.80 -2.41 8.00
C ASP A 69 49.68 -2.77 6.98
N LEU A 70 48.39 -2.68 7.38
CA LEU A 70 47.25 -2.78 6.46
C LEU A 70 47.26 -1.70 5.38
N ILE A 71 47.40 -0.43 5.76
CA ILE A 71 47.45 0.71 4.83
C ILE A 71 48.64 0.56 3.88
N GLY A 72 49.77 0.07 4.37
CA GLY A 72 50.95 -0.24 3.56
C GLY A 72 50.67 -1.29 2.49
N ARG A 73 49.98 -2.38 2.88
CA ARG A 73 49.68 -3.54 2.03
C ARG A 73 48.59 -3.28 0.99
N HIS A 74 47.55 -2.54 1.34
CA HIS A 74 46.33 -2.39 0.53
C HIS A 74 46.18 -0.93 0.06
N SER A 75 46.49 -0.63 -1.22
CA SER A 75 46.42 0.75 -1.70
C SER A 75 45.01 1.36 -1.65
N ALA A 76 43.97 0.52 -1.73
CA ALA A 76 42.58 0.96 -1.64
C ALA A 76 42.29 1.76 -0.35
N LEU A 77 42.99 1.48 0.75
CA LEU A 77 42.84 2.20 2.01
C LEU A 77 43.43 3.62 1.99
N ARG A 78 44.30 3.91 1.00
CA ARG A 78 44.92 5.24 0.77
C ARG A 78 44.10 6.11 -0.21
N THR A 79 42.96 5.62 -0.68
CA THR A 79 42.16 6.28 -1.70
C THR A 79 41.47 7.53 -1.16
N ARG A 80 41.45 8.59 -1.98
CA ARG A 80 40.47 9.69 -1.90
C ARG A 80 39.92 9.97 -3.30
N VAL A 81 38.70 10.50 -3.36
CA VAL A 81 38.09 10.99 -4.60
C VAL A 81 38.49 12.46 -4.82
N SER A 82 38.91 12.79 -6.04
CA SER A 82 39.21 14.15 -6.46
C SER A 82 38.64 14.41 -7.85
N TYR A 83 38.61 15.66 -8.27
CA TYR A 83 38.07 16.07 -9.57
C TYR A 83 39.17 16.62 -10.47
N GLU A 84 39.25 16.11 -11.71
CA GLU A 84 40.10 16.64 -12.77
C GLU A 84 39.21 17.09 -13.93
N ASN A 85 39.18 18.39 -14.23
CA ASN A 85 38.31 18.98 -15.27
C ASN A 85 36.83 18.58 -15.15
N GLY A 86 36.30 18.53 -13.92
CA GLY A 86 34.91 18.14 -13.63
C GLY A 86 34.64 16.63 -13.74
N VAL A 87 35.66 15.79 -13.93
CA VAL A 87 35.55 14.33 -13.96
C VAL A 87 36.12 13.75 -12.66
N PRO A 88 35.39 12.85 -11.97
CA PRO A 88 35.87 12.26 -10.73
C PRO A 88 36.95 11.20 -11.01
N VAL A 89 38.05 11.29 -10.27
CA VAL A 89 39.21 10.40 -10.30
C VAL A 89 39.57 9.96 -8.87
N GLN A 90 40.28 8.85 -8.74
CA GLN A 90 40.84 8.38 -7.47
C GLN A 90 42.33 8.69 -7.39
N THR A 91 42.77 9.22 -6.24
CA THR A 91 44.17 9.49 -5.92
C THR A 91 44.56 8.77 -4.63
N PHE A 92 45.85 8.45 -4.48
CA PHE A 92 46.37 7.71 -3.33
C PHE A 92 47.26 8.60 -2.46
N ASP A 93 46.94 8.72 -1.17
CA ASP A 93 47.78 9.43 -0.20
C ASP A 93 48.93 8.52 0.29
N GLN A 94 50.13 8.80 -0.21
CA GLN A 94 51.34 8.04 0.11
C GLN A 94 51.88 8.32 1.52
N THR A 95 51.37 9.36 2.19
CA THR A 95 51.81 9.81 3.52
C THR A 95 50.83 9.43 4.64
N LEU A 96 49.77 8.70 4.30
CA LEU A 96 48.72 8.34 5.25
C LEU A 96 49.27 7.41 6.34
N GLU A 97 49.31 7.90 7.58
CA GLU A 97 49.57 7.08 8.76
C GLU A 97 48.30 6.33 9.23
N ALA A 98 48.47 5.30 10.05
CA ALA A 98 47.36 4.55 10.63
C ALA A 98 46.41 5.45 11.42
N ILE A 99 45.15 5.53 10.99
CA ILE A 99 44.10 6.24 11.73
C ILE A 99 43.51 5.26 12.74
N PHE A 100 44.19 5.19 13.89
CA PHE A 100 43.79 4.43 15.06
C PHE A 100 43.18 5.38 16.09
N GLN A 101 41.97 5.06 16.55
CA GLN A 101 41.29 5.83 17.59
C GLN A 101 40.94 4.93 18.76
N ARG A 102 41.45 5.26 19.94
CA ARG A 102 40.94 4.70 21.20
C ARG A 102 39.97 5.70 21.82
N ILE A 103 38.75 5.25 22.08
CA ILE A 103 37.70 6.09 22.66
C ILE A 103 37.42 5.59 24.08
N ASP A 104 37.99 6.26 25.07
CA ASP A 104 37.73 5.96 26.47
C ASP A 104 36.41 6.62 26.92
N GLY A 105 35.67 5.98 27.82
CA GLY A 105 34.45 6.53 28.42
C GLY A 105 34.73 7.66 29.40
N SER A 106 33.75 8.55 29.62
CA SER A 106 33.84 9.59 30.65
C SER A 106 33.76 9.00 32.07
N ALA A 107 34.23 9.76 33.07
CA ALA A 107 34.21 9.33 34.47
C ALA A 107 32.78 9.09 35.03
N GLU A 108 31.76 9.73 34.45
CA GLU A 108 30.34 9.56 34.83
C GLU A 108 29.71 8.32 34.19
N GLU A 109 30.25 7.83 33.06
CA GLU A 109 29.76 6.64 32.34
C GLU A 109 30.34 5.32 32.87
N ALA A 110 31.21 5.39 33.89
CA ALA A 110 31.89 4.25 34.50
C ALA A 110 30.97 3.25 35.22
N GLU A 111 29.72 3.62 35.53
CA GLU A 111 28.73 2.74 36.18
C GLU A 111 27.87 1.92 35.19
N LEU A 112 27.83 2.27 33.90
CA LEU A 112 26.98 1.66 32.84
C LEU A 112 27.82 1.23 31.61
N GLN A 113 29.07 0.79 31.83
CA GLN A 113 30.14 0.67 30.82
C GLN A 113 29.77 -0.08 29.53
N ASP A 114 28.98 -1.15 29.61
CA ASP A 114 28.56 -1.90 28.41
C ASP A 114 27.56 -1.10 27.56
N GLU A 115 26.57 -0.44 28.18
CA GLU A 115 25.66 0.44 27.46
C GLU A 115 26.39 1.66 26.89
N ALA A 116 27.37 2.20 27.62
CA ALA A 116 28.18 3.32 27.15
C ALA A 116 29.01 2.95 25.91
N ALA A 117 29.64 1.77 25.91
CA ALA A 117 30.38 1.27 24.75
C ALA A 117 29.47 1.06 23.52
N LEU A 118 28.26 0.52 23.72
CA LEU A 118 27.28 0.35 22.63
C LEU A 118 26.73 1.70 22.13
N ARG A 119 26.51 2.68 23.00
CA ARG A 119 26.17 4.06 22.59
C ARG A 119 27.28 4.66 21.74
N LYS A 120 28.55 4.45 22.14
CA LYS A 120 29.70 4.91 21.36
C LYS A 120 29.81 4.22 20.01
N LEU A 121 29.56 2.92 19.93
CA LEU A 121 29.46 2.21 18.65
C LEU A 121 28.38 2.84 17.76
N ALA A 122 27.21 3.17 18.31
CA ALA A 122 26.15 3.84 17.56
C ALA A 122 26.54 5.26 17.09
N GLU A 123 27.29 6.02 17.89
CA GLU A 123 27.86 7.31 17.46
C GLU A 123 28.86 7.15 16.31
N VAL A 124 29.75 6.15 16.40
CA VAL A 124 30.69 5.81 15.33
C VAL A 124 29.95 5.46 14.04
N CYS A 125 28.80 4.78 14.14
CA CYS A 125 27.94 4.47 12.99
C CYS A 125 27.35 5.71 12.32
N ARG A 126 27.02 6.74 13.11
CA ARG A 126 26.38 7.98 12.63
C ARG A 126 27.34 9.06 12.15
N GLU A 127 28.64 8.89 12.33
CA GLU A 127 29.62 9.85 11.84
C GLU A 127 29.92 9.59 10.35
N PRO A 128 29.61 10.53 9.44
CA PRO A 128 29.80 10.34 8.00
C PRO A 128 31.27 10.32 7.58
N ILE A 129 31.57 9.66 6.47
CA ILE A 129 32.89 9.70 5.83
C ILE A 129 32.78 10.53 4.54
N ASP A 130 33.56 11.62 4.47
CA ASP A 130 33.69 12.43 3.26
C ASP A 130 34.66 11.76 2.27
N VAL A 131 34.14 11.30 1.14
CA VAL A 131 34.93 10.60 0.11
C VAL A 131 36.03 11.46 -0.52
N SER A 132 35.94 12.79 -0.41
CA SER A 132 36.95 13.72 -0.92
C SER A 132 38.16 13.88 0.01
N ARG A 133 38.06 13.39 1.26
CA ARG A 133 39.08 13.53 2.29
C ARG A 133 39.55 12.16 2.79
N ALA A 134 40.84 11.88 2.65
CA ALA A 134 41.44 10.70 3.28
C ALA A 134 41.52 10.90 4.81
N PRO A 135 41.42 9.81 5.61
CA PRO A 135 41.22 8.42 5.19
C PRO A 135 39.74 8.06 4.97
N LEU A 136 39.50 7.00 4.20
CA LEU A 136 38.19 6.36 4.09
C LEU A 136 38.08 5.08 4.94
N PHE A 137 39.04 4.86 5.83
CA PHE A 137 39.21 3.70 6.69
C PHE A 137 39.70 4.11 8.09
N GLN A 138 39.15 3.50 9.13
CA GLN A 138 39.52 3.72 10.52
C GLN A 138 39.51 2.40 11.30
N VAL A 139 40.45 2.25 12.24
CA VAL A 139 40.45 1.21 13.28
C VAL A 139 40.13 1.87 14.61
N ILE A 140 39.01 1.51 15.20
CA ILE A 140 38.52 2.13 16.43
C ILE A 140 38.45 1.08 17.54
N VAL A 141 38.92 1.43 18.74
CA VAL A 141 38.84 0.60 19.93
C VAL A 141 38.02 1.32 20.99
N VAL A 142 36.96 0.66 21.47
CA VAL A 142 36.12 1.15 22.57
C VAL A 142 36.23 0.16 23.73
N PRO A 143 36.88 0.51 24.85
CA PRO A 143 36.94 -0.36 26.01
C PRO A 143 35.55 -0.71 26.55
N MET A 144 35.40 -1.93 27.07
CA MET A 144 34.20 -2.47 27.70
C MET A 144 34.51 -2.99 29.11
N GLY A 145 33.50 -2.99 29.97
CA GLY A 145 33.54 -3.66 31.27
C GLY A 145 34.30 -2.98 32.42
N GLY A 146 34.02 -3.51 33.63
CA GLY A 146 34.59 -3.11 34.93
C GLY A 146 34.93 -4.33 35.79
N ALA A 147 35.91 -4.19 36.69
CA ALA A 147 36.47 -5.17 37.67
C ALA A 147 36.80 -6.63 37.24
N GLY A 148 36.42 -7.08 36.03
CA GLY A 148 36.66 -8.41 35.46
C GLY A 148 37.81 -8.46 34.45
N ALA A 149 37.76 -9.40 33.49
CA ALA A 149 38.72 -9.45 32.38
C ALA A 149 38.59 -8.20 31.48
N ALA A 150 39.69 -7.73 30.91
CA ALA A 150 39.66 -6.59 29.99
C ALA A 150 38.83 -6.96 28.76
N GLU A 151 37.82 -6.16 28.43
CA GLU A 151 37.00 -6.31 27.23
C GLU A 151 37.08 -5.03 26.38
N CYS A 152 36.90 -5.17 25.07
CA CYS A 152 36.75 -4.02 24.18
C CYS A 152 35.98 -4.38 22.90
N LEU A 153 35.42 -3.36 22.26
CA LEU A 153 35.00 -3.43 20.87
C LEU A 153 36.17 -3.02 19.98
N VAL A 154 36.51 -3.87 19.01
CA VAL A 154 37.40 -3.52 17.90
C VAL A 154 36.53 -3.31 16.66
N ILE A 155 36.59 -2.13 16.07
CA ILE A 155 35.70 -1.68 15.01
C ILE A 155 36.54 -1.33 13.77
N LEU A 156 36.17 -1.90 12.63
CA LEU A 156 36.61 -1.46 11.31
C LEU A 156 35.50 -0.61 10.69
N LYS A 157 35.80 0.65 10.41
CA LYS A 157 34.87 1.59 9.77
C LYS A 157 35.44 2.02 8.42
N LEU A 158 34.69 1.79 7.34
CA LEU A 158 35.09 2.06 5.96
C LEU A 158 33.97 2.74 5.18
N HIS A 159 34.30 3.53 4.17
CA HIS A 159 33.33 3.92 3.15
C HIS A 159 33.18 2.80 2.09
N HIS A 160 31.96 2.56 1.61
CA HIS A 160 31.65 1.48 0.66
C HIS A 160 32.38 1.65 -0.69
N ILE A 161 32.80 2.87 -1.04
CA ILE A 161 33.54 3.18 -2.29
C ILE A 161 34.92 2.49 -2.37
N ILE A 162 35.48 2.05 -1.23
CA ILE A 162 36.77 1.33 -1.17
C ILE A 162 36.62 -0.10 -0.63
N SER A 163 35.40 -0.54 -0.33
CA SER A 163 35.20 -1.79 0.42
C SER A 163 33.95 -2.53 0.00
N ASP A 164 34.02 -3.86 0.06
CA ASP A 164 32.89 -4.78 -0.05
C ASP A 164 32.99 -5.83 1.07
N GLU A 165 32.02 -6.74 1.14
CA GLU A 165 31.98 -7.78 2.18
C GLU A 165 33.26 -8.64 2.20
N THR A 166 33.79 -8.97 1.02
CA THR A 166 35.06 -9.72 0.91
C THR A 166 36.24 -8.91 1.43
N THR A 167 36.23 -7.59 1.22
CA THR A 167 37.27 -6.69 1.74
C THR A 167 37.31 -6.73 3.26
N PHE A 168 36.18 -6.72 3.96
CA PHE A 168 36.15 -6.85 5.43
C PHE A 168 36.81 -8.14 5.90
N GLN A 169 36.49 -9.28 5.27
CA GLN A 169 37.10 -10.57 5.62
C GLN A 169 38.63 -10.56 5.42
N LEU A 170 39.12 -9.93 4.34
CA LEU A 170 40.54 -9.78 4.08
C LEU A 170 41.22 -8.86 5.11
N LEU A 171 40.59 -7.74 5.45
CA LEU A 171 41.13 -6.79 6.42
C LEU A 171 41.18 -7.38 7.83
N TRP A 172 40.16 -8.11 8.27
CA TRP A 172 40.18 -8.80 9.56
C TRP A 172 41.27 -9.87 9.64
N ARG A 173 41.42 -10.68 8.58
CA ARG A 173 42.50 -11.68 8.48
C ARG A 173 43.86 -11.00 8.57
N ASP A 174 44.10 -9.98 7.75
CA ASP A 174 45.41 -9.33 7.66
C ASP A 174 45.74 -8.54 8.94
N LEU A 175 44.75 -7.87 9.55
CA LEU A 175 44.91 -7.17 10.84
C LEU A 175 45.37 -8.11 11.93
N LYS A 176 44.74 -9.28 12.05
CA LYS A 176 45.08 -10.29 13.05
C LYS A 176 46.45 -10.89 12.81
N ALA A 177 46.80 -11.19 11.56
CA ALA A 177 48.14 -11.68 11.21
C ALA A 177 49.23 -10.68 11.60
N PHE A 178 49.05 -9.39 11.27
CA PHE A 178 49.99 -8.33 11.63
C PHE A 178 50.06 -8.10 13.15
N TYR A 179 48.93 -8.06 13.84
CA TYR A 179 48.89 -7.93 15.30
C TYR A 179 49.61 -9.10 15.99
N ASN A 180 49.30 -10.34 15.60
CA ASN A 180 49.89 -11.54 16.20
C ASN A 180 51.40 -11.62 15.97
N ALA A 181 51.88 -11.17 14.81
CA ALA A 181 53.32 -11.06 14.53
C ALA A 181 54.02 -10.06 15.47
N ARG A 182 53.38 -8.91 15.76
CA ARG A 182 53.90 -7.91 16.72
C ARG A 182 53.92 -8.42 18.15
N MET A 183 52.94 -9.25 18.52
CA MET A 183 52.88 -9.91 19.83
C MET A 183 53.89 -11.07 19.99
N GLY A 184 54.69 -11.38 18.96
CA GLY A 184 55.72 -12.42 19.03
C GLY A 184 55.18 -13.85 19.02
N VAL A 185 53.92 -14.05 18.61
CA VAL A 185 53.31 -15.38 18.50
C VAL A 185 53.83 -16.06 17.23
N THR A 186 54.52 -17.19 17.39
CA THR A 186 55.06 -17.97 16.26
C THR A 186 53.92 -18.65 15.50
N GLY A 187 53.70 -18.23 14.25
CA GLY A 187 52.60 -18.70 13.41
C GLY A 187 51.95 -17.60 12.55
N GLY A 188 52.18 -16.32 12.84
CA GLY A 188 51.82 -15.24 11.93
C GLY A 188 52.66 -15.33 10.65
N GLU A 189 52.08 -15.81 9.55
CA GLU A 189 52.76 -15.83 8.26
C GLU A 189 53.16 -14.40 7.86
N GLU A 190 54.40 -14.19 7.43
CA GLU A 190 54.76 -12.95 6.71
C GLU A 190 53.89 -12.86 5.45
N LEU A 191 52.90 -11.96 5.47
CA LEU A 191 51.97 -11.80 4.37
C LEU A 191 52.71 -11.32 3.12
N LYS A 192 52.80 -12.19 2.10
CA LYS A 192 53.47 -11.89 0.82
C LYS A 192 52.87 -10.66 0.13
N PRO A 193 53.65 -9.85 -0.59
CA PRO A 193 53.12 -8.73 -1.37
C PRO A 193 51.99 -9.14 -2.33
N LEU A 194 51.01 -8.26 -2.53
CA LEU A 194 49.91 -8.51 -3.46
C LEU A 194 50.42 -8.58 -4.91
N ALA A 195 49.88 -9.54 -5.67
CA ALA A 195 50.20 -9.72 -7.09
C ALA A 195 49.62 -8.61 -7.97
N VAL A 196 48.44 -8.10 -7.58
CA VAL A 196 47.73 -6.98 -8.21
C VAL A 196 47.06 -6.14 -7.13
N ASP A 197 47.01 -4.84 -7.34
CA ASP A 197 46.33 -3.89 -6.48
C ASP A 197 44.99 -3.43 -7.08
N TYR A 198 44.18 -2.69 -6.33
CA TYR A 198 42.87 -2.23 -6.80
C TYR A 198 42.98 -1.28 -8.00
N ALA A 199 43.97 -0.39 -8.01
CA ALA A 199 44.26 0.49 -9.15
C ALA A 199 44.51 -0.28 -10.46
N ASP A 200 45.20 -1.43 -10.38
CA ASP A 200 45.47 -2.28 -11.54
C ASP A 200 44.17 -2.84 -12.13
N TYR A 201 43.24 -3.25 -11.25
CA TYR A 201 41.91 -3.71 -11.66
C TYR A 201 41.11 -2.60 -12.33
N VAL A 202 41.14 -1.37 -11.79
CA VAL A 202 40.36 -0.26 -12.34
C VAL A 202 40.85 0.13 -13.73
N SER A 203 42.16 0.27 -13.92
CA SER A 203 42.76 0.52 -15.24
C SER A 203 42.47 -0.60 -16.23
N TRP A 204 42.53 -1.85 -15.78
CA TRP A 204 42.16 -3.00 -16.59
C TRP A 204 40.67 -2.96 -16.98
N GLN A 205 39.76 -2.66 -16.05
CA GLN A 205 38.32 -2.62 -16.31
C GLN A 205 37.99 -1.55 -17.36
N ARG A 206 38.56 -0.36 -17.22
CA ARG A 206 38.32 0.76 -18.16
C ARG A 206 38.83 0.47 -19.57
N SER A 207 39.90 -0.32 -19.70
CA SER A 207 40.44 -0.70 -21.01
C SER A 207 39.78 -1.95 -21.61
N ALA A 208 39.37 -2.92 -20.78
CA ALA A 208 38.82 -4.21 -21.22
C ALA A 208 37.33 -4.14 -21.60
N PHE A 209 36.58 -3.15 -21.10
CA PHE A 209 35.12 -3.03 -21.28
C PHE A 209 34.71 -1.80 -22.11
N ASP A 210 35.46 -1.51 -23.18
CA ASP A 210 35.05 -0.54 -24.20
C ASP A 210 33.73 -0.95 -24.90
N GLU A 211 33.02 -0.01 -25.52
CA GLU A 211 31.66 -0.17 -26.06
C GLU A 211 31.50 -1.40 -26.96
N THR A 212 32.54 -1.78 -27.70
CA THR A 212 32.56 -2.95 -28.57
C THR A 212 32.45 -4.29 -27.84
N HIS A 213 32.90 -4.38 -26.58
CA HIS A 213 32.92 -5.62 -25.78
C HIS A 213 31.62 -5.87 -24.99
N THR A 214 30.77 -4.85 -24.89
CA THR A 214 29.56 -4.89 -24.05
C THR A 214 28.25 -4.95 -24.84
N GLN A 215 28.26 -4.83 -26.17
CA GLN A 215 27.06 -4.86 -27.02
C GLN A 215 26.14 -6.09 -26.85
N GLU A 216 26.69 -7.31 -26.74
CA GLU A 216 25.87 -8.53 -26.52
C GLU A 216 25.16 -8.46 -25.16
N GLN A 217 25.81 -7.89 -24.14
CA GLN A 217 25.26 -7.77 -22.79
C GLN A 217 24.24 -6.63 -22.72
N GLU A 218 24.50 -5.51 -23.38
CA GLU A 218 23.54 -4.40 -23.53
C GLU A 218 22.24 -4.90 -24.17
N ALA A 219 22.34 -5.57 -25.33
CA ALA A 219 21.18 -6.10 -26.03
C ALA A 219 20.39 -7.10 -25.18
N TYR A 220 21.09 -7.94 -24.41
CA TYR A 220 20.44 -8.87 -23.47
C TYR A 220 19.65 -8.12 -22.39
N TRP A 221 20.28 -7.18 -21.68
CA TRP A 221 19.64 -6.48 -20.57
C TRP A 221 18.50 -5.58 -21.02
N LEU A 222 18.69 -4.82 -22.11
CA LEU A 222 17.59 -4.05 -22.71
C LEU A 222 16.45 -4.96 -23.16
N GLY A 223 16.74 -6.16 -23.64
CA GLY A 223 15.76 -7.20 -23.94
C GLY A 223 14.97 -7.69 -22.71
N GLN A 224 15.61 -7.87 -21.56
CA GLN A 224 14.95 -8.30 -20.32
C GLN A 224 13.97 -7.26 -19.76
N PHE A 225 14.24 -5.98 -20.02
CA PHE A 225 13.47 -4.85 -19.51
C PHE A 225 12.62 -4.18 -20.60
N GLN A 226 12.23 -4.92 -21.65
CA GLN A 226 11.23 -4.47 -22.61
C GLN A 226 9.84 -4.39 -21.97
N GLY A 227 8.99 -3.53 -22.51
CA GLY A 227 7.62 -3.33 -22.01
C GLY A 227 7.55 -2.44 -20.78
N GLU A 228 6.43 -2.52 -20.07
CA GLU A 228 6.23 -1.78 -18.82
C GLU A 228 7.13 -2.35 -17.72
N LEU A 229 7.76 -1.46 -16.95
CA LEU A 229 8.62 -1.85 -15.83
C LEU A 229 7.75 -2.03 -14.58
N PRO A 230 7.72 -3.23 -13.97
CA PRO A 230 6.89 -3.44 -12.80
C PRO A 230 7.46 -2.67 -11.60
N VAL A 231 6.59 -1.94 -10.90
CA VAL A 231 6.91 -1.36 -9.59
C VAL A 231 6.33 -2.27 -8.52
N LEU A 232 7.20 -2.83 -7.70
CA LEU A 232 6.80 -3.77 -6.65
C LEU A 232 5.90 -3.07 -5.61
N ASP A 233 4.66 -3.56 -5.45
CA ASP A 233 3.65 -3.01 -4.54
C ASP A 233 3.51 -3.90 -3.31
N LEU A 234 4.31 -3.64 -2.27
CA LEU A 234 4.27 -4.41 -1.03
C LEU A 234 3.22 -3.86 -0.06
N PRO A 235 2.63 -4.73 0.78
CA PRO A 235 1.68 -4.27 1.79
C PRO A 235 2.42 -3.59 2.94
N THR A 236 2.72 -2.29 2.78
CA THR A 236 3.39 -1.46 3.81
C THR A 236 2.45 -1.12 4.96
N ASP A 237 3.00 -0.88 6.15
CA ASP A 237 2.25 -0.42 7.33
C ASP A 237 1.88 1.05 7.22
N PHE A 238 2.82 1.85 6.71
CA PHE A 238 2.72 3.29 6.59
C PHE A 238 2.59 3.73 5.12
N GLN A 239 2.08 4.94 4.92
CA GLN A 239 2.11 5.59 3.62
C GLN A 239 3.54 6.03 3.31
N GLU A 240 3.92 5.91 2.04
CA GLU A 240 5.24 6.37 1.59
C GLU A 240 5.38 7.88 1.82
N PRO A 241 6.44 8.35 2.52
CA PRO A 241 6.63 9.76 2.79
C PRO A 241 6.92 10.52 1.49
N ALA A 242 6.43 11.77 1.42
CA ALA A 242 6.68 12.65 0.27
C ALA A 242 8.16 13.05 0.13
N GLN A 243 8.90 13.09 1.25
CA GLN A 243 10.35 13.31 1.26
C GLN A 243 11.08 11.97 1.42
N LEU A 244 12.17 11.81 0.68
CA LEU A 244 13.00 10.61 0.80
C LEU A 244 13.68 10.51 2.16
N SER A 245 13.60 9.31 2.73
CA SER A 245 14.35 8.91 3.91
C SER A 245 14.87 7.49 3.69
N PHE A 246 16.03 7.24 4.29
CA PHE A 246 16.74 5.97 4.19
C PHE A 246 16.75 5.23 5.52
N ARG A 247 15.90 5.63 6.48
CA ARG A 247 15.86 5.00 7.81
C ARG A 247 15.63 3.51 7.68
N GLY A 248 16.52 2.75 8.28
CA GLY A 248 16.57 1.30 8.20
C GLY A 248 16.62 0.66 9.57
N ALA A 249 16.19 -0.59 9.62
CA ALA A 249 16.42 -1.48 10.74
C ALA A 249 16.68 -2.90 10.21
N LEU A 250 17.18 -3.78 11.08
CA LEU A 250 17.58 -5.15 10.74
C LEU A 250 16.90 -6.15 11.68
N GLU A 251 16.29 -7.19 11.11
CA GLU A 251 15.84 -8.36 11.84
C GLU A 251 16.64 -9.61 11.45
N ILE A 252 17.00 -10.42 12.45
CA ILE A 252 17.87 -11.59 12.29
C ILE A 252 17.15 -12.84 12.76
N ARG A 253 17.23 -13.93 11.98
CA ARG A 253 16.65 -15.23 12.33
C ARG A 253 17.47 -16.39 11.78
N ALA A 254 17.83 -17.34 12.63
CA ALA A 254 18.46 -18.58 12.18
C ALA A 254 17.46 -19.47 11.40
N LEU A 255 17.90 -20.06 10.29
CA LEU A 255 17.15 -21.11 9.61
C LEU A 255 17.28 -22.44 10.37
N PRO A 256 16.17 -23.18 10.57
CA PRO A 256 16.23 -24.51 11.19
C PRO A 256 17.20 -25.46 10.45
N GLY A 257 18.07 -26.16 11.19
CA GLY A 257 19.10 -27.00 10.60
C GLY A 257 18.57 -28.19 9.78
N ASP A 258 17.39 -28.72 10.12
CA ASP A 258 16.67 -29.72 9.33
C ASP A 258 16.22 -29.16 7.97
N LEU A 259 15.74 -27.91 7.95
CA LEU A 259 15.34 -27.20 6.75
C LEU A 259 16.54 -26.96 5.83
N VAL A 260 17.68 -26.52 6.35
CA VAL A 260 18.92 -26.32 5.56
C VAL A 260 19.38 -27.64 4.90
N LYS A 261 19.30 -28.77 5.62
CA LYS A 261 19.63 -30.10 5.06
C LYS A 261 18.67 -30.52 3.94
N LYS A 262 17.37 -30.29 4.11
CA LYS A 262 16.35 -30.55 3.08
C LYS A 262 16.56 -29.65 1.85
N LEU A 263 16.83 -28.36 2.05
CA LEU A 263 17.15 -27.41 0.99
C LEU A 263 18.34 -27.87 0.14
N ARG A 264 19.42 -28.33 0.77
CA ARG A 264 20.59 -28.88 0.05
C ARG A 264 20.23 -30.13 -0.74
N SER A 265 19.40 -31.00 -0.17
CA SER A 265 18.92 -32.21 -0.84
C SER A 265 18.08 -31.88 -2.07
N LEU A 266 17.22 -30.86 -1.99
CA LEU A 266 16.48 -30.31 -3.12
C LEU A 266 17.43 -29.78 -4.19
N CYS A 267 18.41 -28.96 -3.81
CA CYS A 267 19.40 -28.40 -4.73
C CYS A 267 20.15 -29.49 -5.49
N MET A 268 20.61 -30.54 -4.80
CA MET A 268 21.28 -31.69 -5.42
C MET A 268 20.37 -32.46 -6.39
N ARG A 269 19.10 -32.68 -6.01
CA ARG A 269 18.13 -33.41 -6.83
C ARG A 269 17.81 -32.67 -8.14
N HIS A 270 17.59 -31.36 -8.05
CA HIS A 270 17.22 -30.53 -9.21
C HIS A 270 18.44 -29.95 -9.94
N LYS A 271 19.66 -30.22 -9.46
CA LYS A 271 20.94 -29.72 -10.01
C LYS A 271 21.00 -28.19 -10.09
N VAL A 272 20.48 -27.53 -9.06
CA VAL A 272 20.51 -26.08 -8.89
C VAL A 272 21.38 -25.70 -7.69
N ILE A 273 21.75 -24.42 -7.59
CA ILE A 273 22.53 -23.89 -6.46
C ILE A 273 21.61 -23.36 -5.34
N PRO A 274 22.05 -23.38 -4.05
CA PRO A 274 21.26 -22.86 -2.93
C PRO A 274 20.75 -21.43 -3.12
N PHE A 275 21.56 -20.56 -3.72
CA PHE A 275 21.17 -19.19 -4.06
C PHE A 275 19.89 -19.15 -4.90
N SER A 276 19.81 -19.95 -5.98
CA SER A 276 18.63 -19.99 -6.86
C SER A 276 17.39 -20.50 -6.13
N ALA A 277 17.53 -21.49 -5.24
CA ALA A 277 16.41 -22.02 -4.46
C ALA A 277 15.86 -21.01 -3.44
N LEU A 278 16.74 -20.33 -2.71
CA LEU A 278 16.36 -19.30 -1.74
C LEU A 278 15.78 -18.06 -2.45
N LEU A 279 16.35 -17.64 -3.57
CA LEU A 279 15.84 -16.55 -4.39
C LEU A 279 14.47 -16.91 -5.00
N CYS A 280 14.29 -18.14 -5.48
CA CYS A 280 12.99 -18.60 -6.00
C CYS A 280 11.90 -18.53 -4.93
N ALA A 281 12.19 -18.96 -3.69
CA ALA A 281 11.26 -18.81 -2.58
C ALA A 281 10.95 -17.33 -2.28
N TYR A 282 11.94 -16.44 -2.45
CA TYR A 282 11.75 -15.00 -2.23
C TYR A 282 10.84 -14.39 -3.30
N TYR A 283 11.02 -14.76 -4.57
CA TYR A 283 10.09 -14.38 -5.64
C TYR A 283 8.66 -14.82 -5.36
N VAL A 284 8.45 -16.05 -4.88
CA VAL A 284 7.11 -16.55 -4.52
C VAL A 284 6.52 -15.76 -3.35
N LEU A 285 7.32 -15.45 -2.32
CA LEU A 285 6.86 -14.60 -1.21
C LEU A 285 6.43 -13.21 -1.72
N LEU A 286 7.28 -12.56 -2.52
CA LEU A 286 6.99 -11.23 -3.06
C LEU A 286 5.74 -11.26 -3.95
N GLN A 287 5.61 -12.24 -4.85
CA GLN A 287 4.44 -12.42 -5.71
C GLN A 287 3.15 -12.58 -4.90
N LYS A 288 3.17 -13.38 -3.84
CA LYS A 288 1.98 -13.59 -3.00
C LYS A 288 1.62 -12.36 -2.16
N CYS A 289 2.62 -11.65 -1.64
CA CYS A 289 2.40 -10.45 -0.84
C CYS A 289 1.95 -9.25 -1.69
N SER A 290 2.49 -9.09 -2.90
CA SER A 290 2.15 -7.97 -3.79
C SER A 290 1.00 -8.26 -4.75
N ARG A 291 0.65 -9.55 -4.92
CA ARG A 291 -0.29 -10.04 -5.94
C ARG A 291 0.17 -9.73 -7.38
N GLN A 292 1.47 -9.51 -7.58
CA GLN A 292 2.06 -9.21 -8.89
C GLN A 292 2.82 -10.42 -9.44
N GLN A 293 2.52 -10.81 -10.68
CA GLN A 293 3.21 -11.91 -11.34
C GLN A 293 4.59 -11.51 -11.86
N ASP A 294 4.78 -10.25 -12.28
CA ASP A 294 6.06 -9.75 -12.79
C ASP A 294 6.81 -9.01 -11.69
N VAL A 295 7.94 -9.57 -11.26
CA VAL A 295 8.70 -9.11 -10.09
C VAL A 295 10.17 -8.91 -10.46
N VAL A 296 10.73 -7.77 -10.06
CA VAL A 296 12.17 -7.49 -10.21
C VAL A 296 12.83 -7.48 -8.83
N VAL A 297 13.87 -8.30 -8.69
CA VAL A 297 14.69 -8.37 -7.47
C VAL A 297 16.12 -7.99 -7.81
N GLY A 298 16.67 -7.07 -7.04
CA GLY A 298 18.10 -6.75 -7.10
C GLY A 298 18.95 -7.79 -6.38
N THR A 299 20.14 -8.05 -6.91
CA THR A 299 21.14 -8.90 -6.26
C THR A 299 22.54 -8.37 -6.54
N VAL A 300 23.54 -8.90 -5.83
CA VAL A 300 24.93 -8.56 -6.06
C VAL A 300 25.79 -9.78 -6.38
N PHE A 301 26.73 -9.61 -7.31
CA PHE A 301 27.81 -10.55 -7.57
C PHE A 301 29.15 -9.98 -7.10
N SER A 302 30.09 -10.86 -6.72
CA SER A 302 31.37 -10.45 -6.11
C SER A 302 32.29 -9.65 -7.03
N GLY A 303 32.12 -9.72 -8.36
CA GLY A 303 32.97 -9.03 -9.34
C GLY A 303 34.44 -9.49 -9.40
N ARG A 304 34.85 -10.49 -8.62
CA ARG A 304 36.24 -10.97 -8.50
C ARG A 304 36.56 -12.18 -9.41
N HIS A 305 35.70 -12.47 -10.37
CA HIS A 305 35.76 -13.71 -11.16
C HIS A 305 36.78 -13.68 -12.31
N TYR A 306 37.38 -12.51 -12.61
CA TYR A 306 38.28 -12.31 -13.75
C TYR A 306 39.69 -12.86 -13.57
N SER A 307 40.21 -12.87 -12.33
CA SER A 307 41.55 -13.36 -12.01
C SER A 307 41.60 -13.86 -10.59
N SER A 308 42.26 -15.00 -10.36
CA SER A 308 42.50 -15.53 -9.01
C SER A 308 43.29 -14.58 -8.13
N SER A 309 44.08 -13.68 -8.71
CA SER A 309 44.85 -12.67 -7.98
C SER A 309 43.96 -11.66 -7.26
N LEU A 310 42.74 -11.38 -7.77
CA LEU A 310 41.79 -10.45 -7.16
C LEU A 310 41.16 -10.98 -5.87
N ALA A 311 41.29 -12.27 -5.57
CA ALA A 311 40.76 -12.86 -4.35
C ALA A 311 41.43 -12.32 -3.08
N GLN A 312 42.61 -11.70 -3.18
CA GLN A 312 43.35 -11.13 -2.05
C GLN A 312 43.41 -9.59 -2.04
N THR A 313 42.81 -8.92 -3.02
CA THR A 313 42.91 -7.47 -3.19
C THR A 313 41.75 -6.76 -2.49
N ALA A 314 42.02 -5.86 -1.54
CA ALA A 314 40.98 -5.00 -0.96
C ALA A 314 40.46 -3.98 -1.99
N GLY A 315 39.16 -3.69 -1.99
CA GLY A 315 38.55 -2.72 -2.92
C GLY A 315 37.05 -2.97 -3.16
N PHE A 316 36.41 -2.13 -3.97
CA PHE A 316 34.99 -2.25 -4.30
C PHE A 316 34.76 -2.98 -5.64
N PHE A 317 34.46 -4.28 -5.59
CA PHE A 317 34.24 -5.10 -6.78
C PHE A 317 32.78 -5.46 -7.02
N VAL A 318 31.93 -5.28 -6.00
CA VAL A 318 30.54 -5.71 -6.01
C VAL A 318 29.78 -5.11 -7.18
N ASN A 319 29.11 -5.98 -7.93
CA ASN A 319 28.33 -5.60 -9.08
C ASN A 319 26.85 -5.90 -8.87
N THR A 320 26.03 -4.87 -8.97
CA THR A 320 24.58 -4.96 -8.80
C THR A 320 23.91 -5.40 -10.09
N VAL A 321 22.99 -6.34 -9.99
CA VAL A 321 22.19 -6.84 -11.13
C VAL A 321 20.72 -6.89 -10.71
N ALA A 322 19.82 -6.54 -11.62
CA ALA A 322 18.38 -6.69 -11.42
C ALA A 322 17.88 -7.88 -12.25
N ILE A 323 17.25 -8.85 -11.59
CA ILE A 323 16.68 -10.03 -12.23
C ILE A 323 15.16 -9.85 -12.24
N ARG A 324 14.58 -9.73 -13.43
CA ARG A 324 13.13 -9.72 -13.66
C ARG A 324 12.65 -11.15 -13.88
N MET A 325 11.61 -11.55 -13.17
CA MET A 325 11.00 -12.86 -13.27
C MET A 325 9.48 -12.74 -13.32
N GLU A 326 8.87 -13.47 -14.25
CA GLU A 326 7.45 -13.76 -14.23
C GLU A 326 7.21 -15.02 -13.38
N VAL A 327 6.47 -14.85 -12.30
CA VAL A 327 6.09 -15.87 -11.33
C VAL A 327 4.67 -16.33 -11.67
N ASP A 328 4.57 -17.28 -12.59
CA ASP A 328 3.32 -17.92 -12.97
C ASP A 328 2.81 -18.82 -11.83
N GLY A 329 1.63 -18.49 -11.28
CA GLY A 329 0.96 -19.24 -10.22
C GLY A 329 0.54 -20.66 -10.63
N GLU A 330 0.30 -20.90 -11.92
CA GLU A 330 -0.12 -22.20 -12.46
C GLU A 330 1.05 -23.18 -12.63
N ALA A 331 2.28 -22.67 -12.68
CA ALA A 331 3.47 -23.51 -12.84
C ALA A 331 3.78 -24.31 -11.56
N ALA A 332 4.32 -25.52 -11.74
CA ALA A 332 4.90 -26.26 -10.63
C ALA A 332 6.13 -25.54 -10.08
N PHE A 333 6.35 -25.59 -8.77
CA PHE A 333 7.46 -24.89 -8.16
C PHE A 333 8.83 -25.34 -8.70
N ASP A 334 9.03 -26.64 -8.94
CA ASP A 334 10.31 -27.14 -9.44
C ASP A 334 10.62 -26.70 -10.88
N GLU A 335 9.60 -26.36 -11.67
CA GLU A 335 9.73 -25.72 -12.97
C GLU A 335 10.12 -24.25 -12.83
N LEU A 336 9.48 -23.52 -11.91
CA LEU A 336 9.88 -22.15 -11.57
C LEU A 336 11.33 -22.10 -11.05
N LEU A 337 11.72 -23.04 -10.18
CA LEU A 337 13.07 -23.14 -9.65
C LEU A 337 14.12 -23.32 -10.75
N LYS A 338 13.85 -24.15 -11.76
CA LYS A 338 14.73 -24.31 -12.93
C LYS A 338 14.82 -23.01 -13.73
N ARG A 339 13.69 -22.33 -13.97
CA ARG A 339 13.67 -21.03 -14.67
C ARG A 339 14.46 -19.95 -13.94
N VAL A 340 14.29 -19.84 -12.62
CA VAL A 340 15.07 -18.92 -11.77
C VAL A 340 16.55 -19.28 -11.83
N HIS A 341 16.90 -20.57 -11.74
CA HIS A 341 18.29 -20.99 -11.84
C HIS A 341 18.92 -20.63 -13.19
N ASP A 342 18.23 -20.91 -14.29
CA ASP A 342 18.68 -20.55 -15.64
C ASP A 342 18.86 -19.03 -15.78
N LYS A 343 17.95 -18.23 -15.21
CA LYS A 343 18.08 -16.76 -15.21
C LYS A 343 19.20 -16.23 -14.35
N VAL A 344 19.47 -16.83 -13.20
CA VAL A 344 20.65 -16.49 -12.39
C VAL A 344 21.93 -16.78 -13.17
N ASP A 345 22.00 -17.93 -13.84
CA ASP A 345 23.16 -18.31 -14.66
C ASP A 345 23.37 -17.35 -15.84
N GLU A 346 22.28 -16.95 -16.53
CA GLU A 346 22.32 -15.95 -17.61
C GLU A 346 22.75 -14.57 -17.08
N ALA A 347 22.14 -14.11 -15.98
CA ALA A 347 22.48 -12.84 -15.32
C ALA A 347 23.95 -12.81 -14.89
N TYR A 348 24.45 -13.91 -14.33
CA TYR A 348 25.86 -14.04 -13.98
C TYR A 348 26.77 -13.98 -15.22
N TYR A 349 26.39 -14.59 -16.34
CA TYR A 349 27.18 -14.50 -17.58
C TYR A 349 27.18 -13.10 -18.19
N MET A 350 26.10 -12.34 -17.99
CA MET A 350 25.91 -10.98 -18.52
C MET A 350 26.24 -9.87 -17.50
N GLN A 351 26.88 -10.23 -16.37
CA GLN A 351 27.08 -9.31 -15.26
C GLN A 351 27.94 -8.10 -15.64
N ASP A 352 28.88 -8.21 -16.58
CA ASP A 352 29.86 -7.15 -16.80
C ASP A 352 29.25 -5.85 -17.39
N TYR A 353 27.98 -5.87 -17.83
CA TYR A 353 27.29 -4.66 -18.23
C TYR A 353 26.96 -3.78 -17.01
N PRO A 354 27.45 -2.52 -16.95
CA PRO A 354 27.22 -1.67 -15.80
C PRO A 354 25.73 -1.38 -15.59
N PHE A 355 25.23 -1.65 -14.38
CA PHE A 355 23.83 -1.38 -14.02
C PHE A 355 23.43 0.08 -14.26
N GLU A 356 24.33 1.04 -14.01
CA GLU A 356 24.04 2.46 -14.25
C GLU A 356 23.80 2.76 -15.73
N ARG A 357 24.55 2.12 -16.64
CA ARG A 357 24.33 2.26 -18.09
C ARG A 357 22.99 1.66 -18.52
N LEU A 358 22.56 0.57 -17.86
CA LEU A 358 21.23 0.00 -18.08
C LEU A 358 20.13 0.99 -17.67
N ILE A 359 20.22 1.59 -16.49
CA ILE A 359 19.25 2.61 -16.05
C ILE A 359 19.20 3.79 -17.02
N GLN A 360 20.36 4.25 -17.49
CA GLN A 360 20.47 5.33 -18.46
C GLN A 360 19.72 5.04 -19.76
N LYS A 361 19.93 3.84 -20.32
CA LYS A 361 19.31 3.44 -21.59
C LYS A 361 17.81 3.16 -21.46
N LEU A 362 17.37 2.62 -20.32
CA LEU A 362 15.96 2.38 -20.06
C LEU A 362 15.18 3.67 -19.79
N ASN A 363 15.86 4.69 -19.24
CA ASN A 363 15.28 5.97 -18.83
C ASN A 363 13.89 5.84 -18.14
N PRO A 364 13.77 5.01 -17.09
CA PRO A 364 12.50 4.80 -16.40
C PRO A 364 11.97 6.12 -15.82
N GLU A 365 10.64 6.28 -15.74
CA GLU A 365 10.04 7.43 -15.06
C GLU A 365 10.55 7.51 -13.61
N ARG A 366 11.47 8.44 -13.35
CA ARG A 366 12.01 8.68 -12.01
C ARG A 366 10.98 9.44 -11.17
N ARG A 367 9.97 8.73 -10.67
CA ARG A 367 8.97 9.28 -9.74
C ARG A 367 9.51 9.43 -8.30
N SER A 368 10.70 8.88 -8.02
CA SER A 368 11.39 8.95 -6.74
C SER A 368 12.89 8.70 -6.95
N VAL A 369 13.72 9.23 -6.05
CA VAL A 369 15.18 8.99 -5.97
C VAL A 369 15.50 7.53 -5.54
N ARG A 370 14.49 6.70 -5.20
CA ARG A 370 14.65 5.27 -4.93
C ARG A 370 15.14 4.49 -6.17
N ASN A 371 15.60 3.25 -5.96
CA ASN A 371 16.08 2.41 -7.07
C ASN A 371 14.98 2.22 -8.14
N PRO A 372 15.24 2.59 -9.40
CA PRO A 372 14.20 2.71 -10.41
C PRO A 372 13.75 1.38 -11.03
N LEU A 373 14.43 0.26 -10.74
CA LEU A 373 14.06 -1.06 -11.28
C LEU A 373 13.56 -2.04 -10.23
N TYR A 374 13.97 -1.91 -8.97
CA TYR A 374 13.59 -2.87 -7.93
C TYR A 374 13.46 -2.18 -6.57
N ARG A 375 12.50 -2.66 -5.75
CA ARG A 375 12.33 -2.23 -4.35
C ARG A 375 12.78 -3.29 -3.35
N ALA A 376 13.02 -4.52 -3.81
CA ALA A 376 13.47 -5.65 -3.01
C ALA A 376 14.83 -6.18 -3.50
N MET A 377 15.69 -6.60 -2.58
CA MET A 377 16.98 -7.24 -2.87
C MET A 377 17.17 -8.56 -2.14
N PHE A 378 17.99 -9.44 -2.73
CA PHE A 378 18.33 -10.74 -2.17
C PHE A 378 19.81 -11.08 -2.38
N ASN A 379 20.51 -11.48 -1.32
CA ASN A 379 21.92 -11.91 -1.38
C ASN A 379 22.15 -13.20 -0.59
N LEU A 380 23.14 -13.99 -1.02
CA LEU A 380 23.69 -15.10 -0.25
C LEU A 380 25.17 -14.81 0.02
N VAL A 381 25.50 -14.56 1.28
CA VAL A 381 26.88 -14.33 1.73
C VAL A 381 27.39 -15.62 2.35
N SER A 382 28.45 -16.17 1.79
CA SER A 382 29.12 -17.35 2.36
C SER A 382 30.40 -16.93 3.06
N SER A 383 30.59 -17.39 4.29
CA SER A 383 31.83 -17.20 5.04
C SER A 383 32.33 -18.54 5.60
N THR A 384 33.64 -18.63 5.78
CA THR A 384 34.27 -19.74 6.52
C THR A 384 34.58 -19.28 7.94
N LYS A 385 34.44 -20.17 8.93
CA LYS A 385 34.85 -19.85 10.30
C LYS A 385 36.33 -19.43 10.32
N GLU A 386 36.59 -18.25 10.86
CA GLU A 386 37.96 -17.73 11.02
C GLU A 386 38.75 -18.65 11.96
N LYS A 387 39.97 -19.01 11.57
CA LYS A 387 40.84 -19.92 12.32
C LYS A 387 41.76 -19.19 13.31
N GLU A 388 42.04 -17.92 13.04
CA GLU A 388 42.95 -17.09 13.83
C GLU A 388 42.15 -16.05 14.60
N THR A 389 42.46 -15.87 15.88
CA THR A 389 41.95 -14.81 16.75
C THR A 389 43.10 -13.87 17.11
N PHE A 390 42.79 -12.74 17.75
CA PHE A 390 43.81 -11.91 18.38
C PHE A 390 44.59 -12.72 19.45
N ALA A 391 45.91 -12.61 19.43
CA ALA A 391 46.79 -13.31 20.36
C ALA A 391 46.41 -13.02 21.83
N GLY A 392 46.06 -14.06 22.57
CA GLY A 392 45.70 -13.96 23.98
C GLY A 392 44.27 -13.46 24.25
N ALA A 393 43.41 -13.37 23.24
CA ALA A 393 42.03 -12.91 23.38
C ALA A 393 41.01 -13.83 22.69
N GLU A 394 39.80 -13.87 23.25
CA GLU A 394 38.61 -14.42 22.62
C GLU A 394 37.88 -13.33 21.84
N GLU A 395 37.20 -13.68 20.76
CA GLU A 395 36.45 -12.72 19.94
C GLU A 395 35.08 -13.27 19.52
N ALA A 396 34.08 -12.38 19.49
CA ALA A 396 32.76 -12.64 18.97
C ALA A 396 32.33 -11.48 18.07
N TRP A 397 31.50 -11.76 17.06
CA TRP A 397 30.89 -10.71 16.25
C TRP A 397 29.92 -9.89 17.11
N GLU A 398 30.04 -8.57 17.03
CA GLU A 398 29.08 -7.64 17.61
C GLU A 398 28.34 -6.98 16.45
N GLU A 399 27.01 -7.11 16.41
CA GLU A 399 26.21 -6.57 15.30
C GLU A 399 25.96 -5.07 15.55
N PRO A 400 26.48 -4.17 14.70
CA PRO A 400 26.17 -2.75 14.83
C PRO A 400 24.69 -2.49 14.58
N ALA A 401 24.12 -1.47 15.23
CA ALA A 401 22.78 -1.03 14.91
C ALA A 401 22.73 -0.52 13.46
N LEU A 402 21.84 -1.09 12.63
CA LEU A 402 21.52 -0.55 11.32
C LEU A 402 20.54 0.61 11.51
N ASP A 403 20.91 1.80 11.06
CA ASP A 403 20.07 2.99 11.08
C ASP A 403 19.64 3.45 9.68
N ALA A 404 20.24 2.88 8.63
CA ALA A 404 19.95 3.20 7.25
C ALA A 404 19.91 1.98 6.31
N THR A 405 19.03 2.01 5.30
CA THR A 405 18.91 1.00 4.24
C THR A 405 18.65 1.65 2.88
N GLN A 406 19.11 1.00 1.82
CA GLN A 406 19.04 1.50 0.43
C GLN A 406 17.76 1.09 -0.31
N VAL A 407 17.04 0.10 0.22
CA VAL A 407 15.87 -0.51 -0.41
C VAL A 407 14.80 -0.78 0.63
N ASP A 408 13.58 -1.05 0.16
CA ASP A 408 12.45 -1.28 1.06
C ASP A 408 12.63 -2.57 1.86
N LEU A 409 13.11 -3.63 1.20
CA LEU A 409 13.46 -4.92 1.80
C LEU A 409 14.74 -5.49 1.18
N LEU A 410 15.73 -5.80 2.00
CA LEU A 410 16.95 -6.53 1.60
C LEU A 410 17.10 -7.79 2.46
N LEU A 411 16.93 -8.95 1.84
CA LEU A 411 17.14 -10.24 2.49
C LEU A 411 18.56 -10.76 2.19
N ASN A 412 19.42 -10.70 3.20
CA ASN A 412 20.72 -11.36 3.18
C ASN A 412 20.61 -12.73 3.87
N ILE A 413 21.04 -13.80 3.19
CA ILE A 413 21.26 -15.11 3.82
C ILE A 413 22.75 -15.25 4.11
N HIS A 414 23.12 -15.31 5.38
CA HIS A 414 24.49 -15.59 5.81
C HIS A 414 24.65 -17.08 6.00
N GLN A 415 25.50 -17.71 5.19
CA GLN A 415 25.85 -19.11 5.29
C GLN A 415 27.24 -19.26 5.90
N GLN A 416 27.32 -19.97 7.03
CA GLN A 416 28.56 -20.40 7.65
C GLN A 416 28.52 -21.91 7.86
N ASP A 417 29.40 -22.65 7.19
CA ASP A 417 29.42 -24.11 7.18
C ASP A 417 28.03 -24.70 6.85
N ASP A 418 27.39 -25.33 7.84
CA ASP A 418 26.07 -25.96 7.77
C ASP A 418 24.92 -25.11 8.33
N ALA A 419 25.23 -23.94 8.88
CA ALA A 419 24.26 -22.99 9.39
C ALA A 419 23.92 -21.94 8.33
N MET A 420 22.66 -21.51 8.33
CA MET A 420 22.19 -20.37 7.55
C MET A 420 21.40 -19.45 8.46
N GLU A 421 21.63 -18.15 8.34
CA GLU A 421 20.93 -17.09 9.06
C GLU A 421 20.32 -16.10 8.07
N MET A 422 19.05 -15.77 8.27
CA MET A 422 18.36 -14.71 7.55
C MET A 422 18.60 -13.38 8.26
N ARG A 423 18.93 -12.36 7.47
CA ARG A 423 19.08 -10.97 7.89
C ARG A 423 18.24 -10.11 6.97
N LEU A 424 17.13 -9.59 7.46
CA LEU A 424 16.19 -8.78 6.70
C LEU A 424 16.33 -7.32 7.11
N GLU A 425 16.98 -6.54 6.26
CA GLU A 425 17.03 -5.08 6.37
C GLU A 425 15.77 -4.49 5.75
N TYR A 426 15.18 -3.49 6.40
CA TYR A 426 13.91 -2.92 5.95
C TYR A 426 13.81 -1.43 6.22
N ASN A 427 13.02 -0.73 5.40
CA ASN A 427 12.76 0.69 5.56
C ASN A 427 11.70 0.94 6.65
N THR A 428 12.08 1.63 7.72
CA THR A 428 11.20 1.86 8.89
C THR A 428 10.12 2.91 8.62
N ASP A 429 10.24 3.70 7.55
CA ASP A 429 9.17 4.60 7.13
C ASP A 429 8.04 3.85 6.40
N LEU A 430 8.25 2.57 6.05
CA LEU A 430 7.27 1.73 5.36
C LEU A 430 6.76 0.58 6.23
N PHE A 431 7.63 -0.01 7.06
CA PHE A 431 7.31 -1.22 7.81
C PHE A 431 7.54 -1.08 9.31
N ARG A 432 6.64 -1.69 10.08
CA ARG A 432 6.83 -2.01 11.49
C ARG A 432 7.71 -3.24 11.64
N ARG A 433 8.37 -3.35 12.79
CA ARG A 433 9.24 -4.47 13.12
C ARG A 433 8.49 -5.79 13.12
N GLU A 434 7.27 -5.80 13.62
CA GLU A 434 6.40 -6.96 13.77
C GLU A 434 5.99 -7.51 12.40
N THR A 435 5.62 -6.64 11.46
CA THR A 435 5.34 -6.98 10.06
C THR A 435 6.52 -7.67 9.38
N VAL A 436 7.73 -7.14 9.58
CA VAL A 436 8.96 -7.70 8.98
C VAL A 436 9.29 -9.05 9.58
N ARG A 437 9.16 -9.19 10.91
CA ARG A 437 9.30 -10.49 11.58
C ARG A 437 8.32 -11.50 11.02
N HIS A 438 7.06 -11.11 10.84
CA HIS A 438 6.03 -11.96 10.25
C HIS A 438 6.39 -12.40 8.83
N LEU A 439 6.86 -11.48 7.97
CA LEU A 439 7.36 -11.80 6.61
C LEU A 439 8.50 -12.83 6.62
N MET A 440 9.42 -12.75 7.60
CA MET A 440 10.47 -13.77 7.75
C MET A 440 9.90 -15.14 8.13
N GLU A 441 8.84 -15.20 8.93
CA GLU A 441 8.19 -16.48 9.29
C GLU A 441 7.47 -17.08 8.09
N LEU A 442 6.75 -16.25 7.32
CA LEU A 442 6.10 -16.66 6.08
C LEU A 442 7.14 -17.21 5.09
N TYR A 443 8.30 -16.57 4.95
CA TYR A 443 9.40 -17.08 4.12
C TYR A 443 9.90 -18.46 4.58
N VAL A 444 10.07 -18.66 5.89
CA VAL A 444 10.50 -19.96 6.45
C VAL A 444 9.43 -21.05 6.27
N THR A 445 8.15 -20.72 6.48
CA THR A 445 7.02 -21.63 6.25
C THR A 445 6.92 -22.03 4.79
N LEU A 446 7.05 -21.06 3.90
CA LEU A 446 7.10 -21.29 2.46
C LEU A 446 8.27 -22.20 2.11
N LEU A 447 9.50 -21.88 2.53
CA LEU A 447 10.67 -22.73 2.32
C LEU A 447 10.46 -24.18 2.78
N ARG A 448 9.82 -24.39 3.94
CA ARG A 448 9.52 -25.74 4.44
C ARG A 448 8.61 -26.51 3.48
N LYS A 449 7.52 -25.88 3.01
CA LYS A 449 6.59 -26.52 2.05
C LYS A 449 7.27 -26.79 0.71
N LEU A 450 8.08 -25.85 0.23
CA LEU A 450 8.81 -25.94 -1.04
C LEU A 450 9.81 -27.11 -1.07
N VAL A 451 10.54 -27.35 0.02
CA VAL A 451 11.50 -28.47 0.07
C VAL A 451 10.83 -29.83 0.27
N GLU A 452 9.59 -29.85 0.75
CA GLU A 452 8.80 -31.06 1.01
C GLU A 452 7.98 -31.48 -0.22
N HIS A 453 7.40 -30.52 -0.94
CA HIS A 453 6.49 -30.73 -2.06
C HIS A 453 6.83 -29.83 -3.27
N PRO A 454 8.01 -30.00 -3.90
CA PRO A 454 8.43 -29.14 -5.00
C PRO A 454 7.59 -29.26 -6.28
N GLU A 455 6.79 -30.31 -6.42
CA GLU A 455 5.89 -30.57 -7.56
C GLU A 455 4.56 -29.79 -7.51
N VAL A 456 4.25 -29.14 -6.39
CA VAL A 456 2.99 -28.40 -6.19
C VAL A 456 2.98 -27.10 -6.99
N GLN A 457 1.81 -26.71 -7.48
CA GLN A 457 1.63 -25.44 -8.20
C GLN A 457 1.85 -24.26 -7.25
N VAL A 458 2.47 -23.18 -7.74
CA VAL A 458 2.80 -22.01 -6.91
C VAL A 458 1.56 -21.39 -6.26
N LYS A 459 0.41 -21.38 -6.94
CA LYS A 459 -0.87 -20.90 -6.39
C LYS A 459 -1.38 -21.72 -5.20
N GLU A 460 -1.09 -23.02 -5.16
CA GLU A 460 -1.54 -23.94 -4.10
C GLU A 460 -0.63 -23.89 -2.85
N LEU A 461 0.52 -23.20 -2.94
CA LEU A 461 1.41 -23.01 -1.81
C LEU A 461 0.79 -22.07 -0.78
N ASP A 462 0.31 -22.65 0.31
CA ASP A 462 -0.17 -21.92 1.47
C ASP A 462 1.02 -21.26 2.21
N MET A 463 0.94 -19.98 2.57
CA MET A 463 1.98 -19.30 3.37
C MET A 463 1.74 -19.41 4.87
N LEU A 464 0.52 -19.78 5.27
CA LEU A 464 0.09 -19.81 6.66
C LEU A 464 0.75 -20.98 7.40
N ASP A 465 1.13 -20.70 8.64
CA ASP A 465 1.35 -21.75 9.61
C ASP A 465 0.01 -22.28 10.16
N PRO A 466 -0.02 -23.48 10.77
CA PRO A 466 -1.26 -24.07 11.28
C PRO A 466 -1.96 -23.27 12.40
N GLN A 467 -1.22 -22.53 13.23
CA GLN A 467 -1.78 -21.71 14.31
C GLN A 467 -2.45 -20.47 13.75
N GLU A 468 -1.79 -19.77 12.83
CA GLU A 468 -2.37 -18.62 12.15
C GLU A 468 -3.62 -19.02 11.36
N ARG A 469 -3.58 -20.14 10.64
CA ARG A 469 -4.74 -20.67 9.93
C ARG A 469 -5.93 -20.90 10.87
N LYS A 470 -5.69 -21.49 12.05
CA LYS A 470 -6.72 -21.69 13.08
C LYS A 470 -7.28 -20.35 13.57
N ARG A 471 -6.40 -19.38 13.85
CA ARG A 471 -6.78 -18.03 14.30
C ARG A 471 -7.73 -17.36 13.29
N LEU A 472 -7.37 -17.38 12.00
CA LEU A 472 -8.15 -16.78 10.91
C LEU A 472 -9.49 -17.51 10.65
N LEU A 473 -9.52 -18.84 10.76
CA LEU A 473 -10.72 -19.62 10.46
C LEU A 473 -11.71 -19.72 11.61
N THR A 474 -11.23 -19.64 12.85
CA THR A 474 -12.04 -19.98 14.04
C THR A 474 -12.02 -18.93 15.13
N GLU A 475 -10.88 -18.30 15.45
CA GLU A 475 -10.80 -17.43 16.63
C GLU A 475 -11.30 -16.02 16.34
N TRP A 476 -10.94 -15.45 15.19
CA TRP A 476 -11.37 -14.11 14.77
C TRP A 476 -12.74 -14.08 14.06
N THR A 477 -13.23 -15.25 13.66
CA THR A 477 -14.55 -15.43 13.04
C THR A 477 -15.61 -15.91 14.03
N ARG A 478 -15.26 -16.05 15.32
CA ARG A 478 -16.19 -16.49 16.36
C ARG A 478 -17.12 -15.38 16.82
N THR A 479 -18.21 -15.19 16.08
CA THR A 479 -19.18 -14.11 16.29
C THR A 479 -20.57 -14.62 16.63
N GLU A 480 -20.72 -15.87 17.09
CA GLU A 480 -22.03 -16.43 17.40
C GLU A 480 -22.73 -15.56 18.45
N ALA A 481 -23.88 -15.02 18.07
CA ALA A 481 -24.71 -14.18 18.89
C ALA A 481 -26.10 -14.81 19.00
N ASP A 482 -26.65 -14.81 20.21
CA ASP A 482 -28.02 -15.26 20.43
C ASP A 482 -28.97 -14.15 19.97
N VAL A 483 -29.59 -14.37 18.80
CA VAL A 483 -30.53 -13.44 18.18
C VAL A 483 -31.90 -14.10 18.11
N PRO A 484 -33.01 -13.33 18.22
CA PRO A 484 -34.35 -13.89 18.09
C PRO A 484 -34.50 -14.66 16.77
N ARG A 485 -34.78 -15.96 16.88
CA ARG A 485 -34.93 -16.86 15.73
C ARG A 485 -36.39 -16.94 15.31
N GLU A 486 -36.63 -17.14 14.01
CA GLU A 486 -37.96 -17.41 13.46
C GLU A 486 -38.97 -16.26 13.63
N ILE A 487 -38.47 -15.03 13.81
CA ILE A 487 -39.27 -13.80 13.93
C ILE A 487 -39.07 -12.91 12.70
N CYS A 488 -40.15 -12.33 12.20
CA CYS A 488 -40.12 -11.28 11.20
C CYS A 488 -40.01 -9.89 11.85
N VAL A 489 -39.31 -8.95 11.20
CA VAL A 489 -39.05 -7.61 11.78
C VAL A 489 -40.32 -6.86 12.21
N HIS A 490 -41.45 -7.07 11.54
CA HIS A 490 -42.72 -6.43 11.90
C HIS A 490 -43.34 -7.01 13.18
N GLU A 491 -43.07 -8.27 13.53
CA GLU A 491 -43.54 -8.88 14.79
C GLU A 491 -42.84 -8.23 16.00
N LEU A 492 -41.60 -7.75 15.85
CA LEU A 492 -40.92 -6.96 16.88
C LEU A 492 -41.66 -5.63 17.13
N PHE A 493 -42.05 -4.94 16.06
CA PHE A 493 -42.85 -3.73 16.14
C PHE A 493 -44.22 -3.98 16.79
N GLU A 494 -44.90 -5.07 16.43
CA GLU A 494 -46.19 -5.45 17.00
C GLU A 494 -46.10 -5.68 18.51
N ALA A 495 -45.10 -6.44 18.95
CA ALA A 495 -44.87 -6.69 20.38
C ALA A 495 -44.60 -5.39 21.15
N GLN A 496 -43.82 -4.47 20.56
CA GLN A 496 -43.54 -3.18 21.18
C GLN A 496 -44.77 -2.25 21.20
N ALA A 497 -45.57 -2.24 20.13
CA ALA A 497 -46.80 -1.45 20.05
C ALA A 497 -47.86 -1.91 21.06
N GLU A 498 -47.95 -3.21 21.33
CA GLU A 498 -48.81 -3.76 22.39
C GLU A 498 -48.30 -3.39 23.78
N LYS A 499 -46.98 -3.37 23.99
CA LYS A 499 -46.36 -3.03 25.28
C LYS A 499 -46.50 -1.54 25.65
N THR A 500 -46.36 -0.63 24.67
CA THR A 500 -46.36 0.82 24.92
C THR A 500 -47.14 1.61 23.87
N PRO A 501 -48.47 1.44 23.75
CA PRO A 501 -49.26 2.02 22.66
C PRO A 501 -49.27 3.55 22.66
N GLU A 502 -49.24 4.18 23.85
CA GLU A 502 -49.32 5.64 24.02
C GLU A 502 -47.99 6.38 23.81
N ARG A 503 -46.87 5.65 23.64
CA ARG A 503 -45.56 6.26 23.41
C ARG A 503 -45.45 6.79 21.99
N VAL A 504 -44.75 7.91 21.82
CA VAL A 504 -44.46 8.48 20.50
C VAL A 504 -43.51 7.55 19.75
N ALA A 505 -43.98 7.00 18.63
CA ALA A 505 -43.17 6.19 17.71
C ALA A 505 -42.48 7.07 16.67
N LEU A 506 -43.22 8.00 16.05
CA LEU A 506 -42.73 8.86 14.97
C LEU A 506 -42.81 10.32 15.35
N ALA A 507 -41.79 11.09 14.98
CA ALA A 507 -41.80 12.55 15.02
C ALA A 507 -41.38 13.12 13.66
N PHE A 508 -42.16 14.06 13.13
CA PHE A 508 -41.85 14.75 11.87
C PHE A 508 -42.26 16.22 11.96
N GLY A 509 -41.27 17.11 12.07
CA GLY A 509 -41.51 18.52 12.40
C GLY A 509 -42.24 18.65 13.75
N GLU A 510 -43.44 19.24 13.74
CA GLU A 510 -44.28 19.37 14.95
C GLU A 510 -45.26 18.20 15.13
N ARG A 511 -45.39 17.34 14.12
CA ARG A 511 -46.31 16.20 14.13
C ARG A 511 -45.69 15.03 14.88
N THR A 512 -46.51 14.33 15.64
CA THR A 512 -46.14 13.07 16.30
C THR A 512 -47.19 12.00 16.03
N MET A 513 -46.79 10.75 16.11
CA MET A 513 -47.69 9.59 16.02
C MET A 513 -47.26 8.56 17.04
N THR A 514 -48.21 8.00 17.78
CA THR A 514 -47.93 6.98 18.79
C THR A 514 -47.74 5.60 18.17
N TYR A 515 -47.16 4.66 18.92
CA TYR A 515 -47.04 3.26 18.50
C TYR A 515 -48.41 2.63 18.19
N GLY A 516 -49.43 2.91 19.02
CA GLY A 516 -50.79 2.41 18.81
C GLY A 516 -51.44 2.97 17.54
N GLU A 517 -51.30 4.28 17.31
CA GLU A 517 -51.80 4.93 16.09
C GLU A 517 -51.14 4.36 14.84
N LEU A 518 -49.80 4.28 14.82
CA LEU A 518 -49.03 3.76 13.71
C LEU A 518 -49.41 2.30 13.41
N ASN A 519 -49.53 1.47 14.44
CA ASN A 519 -49.92 0.07 14.29
C ASN A 519 -51.32 -0.08 13.69
N ASN A 520 -52.29 0.70 14.18
CA ASN A 520 -53.66 0.69 13.68
C ASN A 520 -53.75 1.15 12.21
N GLN A 521 -52.95 2.15 11.80
CA GLN A 521 -52.90 2.60 10.40
C GLN A 521 -52.26 1.55 9.48
N ALA A 522 -51.10 1.00 9.88
CA ALA A 522 -50.41 -0.04 9.11
C ALA A 522 -51.27 -1.32 8.98
N ASN A 523 -51.98 -1.72 10.03
CA ASN A 523 -52.87 -2.89 10.01
C ASN A 523 -54.06 -2.72 9.03
N ARG A 524 -54.59 -1.51 8.87
CA ARG A 524 -55.68 -1.26 7.91
C ARG A 524 -55.18 -1.38 6.47
N LEU A 525 -54.08 -0.71 6.15
CA LEU A 525 -53.47 -0.79 4.84
C LEU A 525 -53.03 -2.23 4.53
N ALA A 526 -52.49 -2.97 5.51
CA ALA A 526 -52.13 -4.38 5.36
C ALA A 526 -53.33 -5.28 4.98
N ARG A 527 -54.53 -5.02 5.53
CA ARG A 527 -55.75 -5.75 5.12
C ARG A 527 -56.13 -5.44 3.69
N THR A 528 -56.12 -4.17 3.30
CA THR A 528 -56.37 -3.76 1.92
C THR A 528 -55.38 -4.42 0.95
N LEU A 529 -54.11 -4.53 1.33
CA LEU A 529 -53.11 -5.24 0.55
C LEU A 529 -53.44 -6.74 0.43
N ARG A 530 -53.81 -7.41 1.53
CA ARG A 530 -54.25 -8.82 1.48
C ARG A 530 -55.49 -9.03 0.63
N ASP A 531 -56.45 -8.11 0.68
CA ASP A 531 -57.66 -8.15 -0.17
C ASP A 531 -57.31 -7.98 -1.67
N ARG A 532 -56.20 -7.29 -1.98
CA ARG A 532 -55.61 -7.20 -3.33
C ARG A 532 -54.69 -8.39 -3.69
N GLY A 533 -54.64 -9.40 -2.83
CA GLY A 533 -53.93 -10.66 -3.05
C GLY A 533 -52.43 -10.61 -2.73
N VAL A 534 -51.99 -9.68 -1.88
CA VAL A 534 -50.63 -9.71 -1.31
C VAL A 534 -50.50 -10.88 -0.34
N ALA A 535 -49.45 -11.67 -0.51
CA ALA A 535 -49.09 -12.81 0.33
C ALA A 535 -47.57 -12.84 0.58
N ALA A 536 -47.09 -13.86 1.28
CA ALA A 536 -45.66 -14.13 1.42
C ALA A 536 -44.94 -14.06 0.05
N GLU A 537 -43.74 -13.47 0.02
CA GLU A 537 -42.90 -13.28 -1.18
C GLU A 537 -43.48 -12.33 -2.25
N SER A 538 -44.64 -11.70 -2.01
CA SER A 538 -45.17 -10.68 -2.93
C SER A 538 -44.37 -9.38 -2.83
N VAL A 539 -43.95 -8.81 -3.96
CA VAL A 539 -43.23 -7.54 -3.99
C VAL A 539 -44.19 -6.37 -4.15
N ILE A 540 -44.07 -5.35 -3.29
CA ILE A 540 -44.88 -4.15 -3.29
C ILE A 540 -43.99 -2.91 -3.39
N GLY A 541 -44.18 -2.11 -4.44
CA GLY A 541 -43.47 -0.85 -4.59
C GLY A 541 -43.95 0.18 -3.57
N VAL A 542 -43.03 0.92 -2.96
CA VAL A 542 -43.34 2.06 -2.08
C VAL A 542 -42.60 3.27 -2.64
N MET A 543 -43.36 4.19 -3.23
CA MET A 543 -42.83 5.40 -3.84
C MET A 543 -43.30 6.61 -3.04
N THR A 544 -42.42 7.11 -2.17
CA THR A 544 -42.72 8.19 -1.21
C THR A 544 -41.44 8.96 -0.88
N GLU A 545 -41.56 10.24 -0.53
CA GLU A 545 -40.52 10.91 0.26
C GLU A 545 -40.61 10.54 1.75
N ARG A 546 -39.58 10.90 2.53
CA ARG A 546 -39.56 10.70 4.00
C ARG A 546 -40.76 11.38 4.65
N SER A 547 -41.64 10.57 5.24
CA SER A 547 -42.94 10.98 5.76
C SER A 547 -43.53 9.91 6.69
N PHE A 548 -44.67 10.21 7.33
CA PHE A 548 -45.44 9.18 8.06
C PHE A 548 -45.98 8.12 7.09
N ALA A 549 -46.51 8.54 5.92
CA ALA A 549 -46.96 7.63 4.87
C ALA A 549 -45.89 6.58 4.50
N MET A 550 -44.62 6.97 4.37
CA MET A 550 -43.53 6.02 4.09
C MET A 550 -43.45 4.91 5.13
N VAL A 551 -43.43 5.25 6.42
CA VAL A 551 -43.32 4.26 7.51
C VAL A 551 -44.57 3.39 7.60
N ILE A 552 -45.76 3.98 7.43
CA ILE A 552 -47.03 3.25 7.39
C ILE A 552 -47.04 2.25 6.24
N GLY A 553 -46.63 2.68 5.05
CA GLY A 553 -46.58 1.84 3.85
C GLY A 553 -45.64 0.65 4.02
N ILE A 554 -44.41 0.89 4.50
CA ILE A 554 -43.43 -0.16 4.76
C ILE A 554 -43.98 -1.18 5.76
N LEU A 555 -44.47 -0.72 6.93
CA LEU A 555 -45.04 -1.63 7.94
C LEU A 555 -46.25 -2.40 7.42
N ALA A 556 -47.13 -1.76 6.64
CA ALA A 556 -48.30 -2.40 6.06
C ALA A 556 -47.92 -3.52 5.08
N VAL A 557 -46.90 -3.32 4.25
CA VAL A 557 -46.39 -4.36 3.34
C VAL A 557 -45.87 -5.56 4.11
N LEU A 558 -45.02 -5.32 5.11
CA LEU A 558 -44.43 -6.37 5.94
C LEU A 558 -45.51 -7.15 6.71
N LYS A 559 -46.51 -6.46 7.27
CA LYS A 559 -47.66 -7.06 7.98
C LYS A 559 -48.61 -7.82 7.05
N ALA A 560 -48.75 -7.36 5.80
CA ALA A 560 -49.50 -8.09 4.78
C ALA A 560 -48.79 -9.39 4.39
N GLY A 561 -47.47 -9.44 4.59
CA GLY A 561 -46.58 -10.57 4.35
C GLY A 561 -45.66 -10.39 3.15
N GLY A 562 -45.76 -9.26 2.44
CA GLY A 562 -44.95 -8.97 1.27
C GLY A 562 -43.59 -8.36 1.62
N ALA A 563 -42.74 -8.28 0.61
CA ALA A 563 -41.49 -7.53 0.63
C ALA A 563 -41.69 -6.16 0.00
N TYR A 564 -41.18 -5.10 0.62
CA TYR A 564 -41.26 -3.77 0.02
C TYR A 564 -40.08 -3.51 -0.92
N LEU A 565 -40.36 -2.77 -1.98
CA LEU A 565 -39.38 -2.24 -2.93
C LEU A 565 -39.39 -0.71 -2.78
N PRO A 566 -38.36 -0.09 -2.18
CA PRO A 566 -38.28 1.36 -2.05
C PRO A 566 -37.99 1.99 -3.41
N ILE A 567 -38.78 3.00 -3.78
CA ILE A 567 -38.63 3.76 -5.03
C ILE A 567 -38.57 5.24 -4.69
N ASP A 568 -37.50 5.91 -5.10
CA ASP A 568 -37.39 7.36 -4.96
C ASP A 568 -38.30 8.03 -6.02
N PRO A 569 -39.23 8.92 -5.61
CA PRO A 569 -40.08 9.65 -6.56
C PRO A 569 -39.27 10.45 -7.60
N GLY A 570 -38.08 10.93 -7.22
CA GLY A 570 -37.16 11.67 -8.07
C GLY A 570 -36.34 10.82 -9.05
N PHE A 571 -36.48 9.49 -9.05
CA PHE A 571 -35.86 8.66 -10.08
C PHE A 571 -36.52 8.89 -11.46
N PRO A 572 -35.74 8.77 -12.55
CA PRO A 572 -36.28 8.83 -13.91
C PRO A 572 -37.38 7.78 -14.15
N GLU A 573 -38.35 8.12 -15.01
CA GLU A 573 -39.49 7.24 -15.31
C GLU A 573 -39.07 5.88 -15.86
N GLU A 574 -38.07 5.82 -16.76
CA GLU A 574 -37.56 4.53 -17.27
C GLU A 574 -36.98 3.65 -16.15
N ARG A 575 -36.26 4.25 -15.20
CA ARG A 575 -35.68 3.52 -14.06
C ARG A 575 -36.78 2.99 -13.13
N LYS A 576 -37.80 3.80 -12.83
CA LYS A 576 -38.96 3.38 -12.03
C LYS A 576 -39.72 2.24 -12.71
N ARG A 577 -39.97 2.36 -14.02
CA ARG A 577 -40.61 1.29 -14.82
C ARG A 577 -39.80 0.00 -14.78
N PHE A 578 -38.49 0.08 -15.03
CA PHE A 578 -37.61 -1.08 -15.00
C PHE A 578 -37.66 -1.81 -13.65
N MET A 579 -37.53 -1.07 -12.54
CA MET A 579 -37.55 -1.66 -11.20
C MET A 579 -38.86 -2.40 -10.90
N LEU A 580 -39.99 -1.83 -11.31
CA LEU A 580 -41.33 -2.41 -11.12
C LEU A 580 -41.56 -3.65 -11.99
N GLU A 581 -41.09 -3.62 -13.24
CA GLU A 581 -41.19 -4.74 -14.18
C GLU A 581 -40.30 -5.91 -13.76
N ASP A 582 -39.01 -5.63 -13.49
CA ASP A 582 -38.05 -6.66 -13.08
C ASP A 582 -38.45 -7.27 -11.73
N SER A 583 -38.97 -6.47 -10.80
CA SER A 583 -39.42 -7.02 -9.51
C SER A 583 -40.76 -7.75 -9.56
N GLY A 584 -41.50 -7.65 -10.66
CA GLY A 584 -42.89 -8.12 -10.72
C GLY A 584 -43.77 -7.49 -9.64
N ALA A 585 -43.55 -6.21 -9.32
CA ALA A 585 -44.31 -5.52 -8.27
C ALA A 585 -45.82 -5.63 -8.54
N ARG A 586 -46.60 -5.97 -7.51
CA ARG A 586 -48.05 -6.21 -7.68
C ARG A 586 -48.88 -4.96 -7.49
N VAL A 587 -48.44 -4.07 -6.60
CA VAL A 587 -49.08 -2.81 -6.24
C VAL A 587 -47.99 -1.77 -6.02
N LEU A 588 -48.27 -0.53 -6.38
CA LEU A 588 -47.45 0.64 -6.05
C LEU A 588 -48.17 1.49 -4.99
N LEU A 589 -47.55 1.65 -3.82
CA LEU A 589 -48.01 2.55 -2.78
C LEU A 589 -47.47 3.97 -3.00
N VAL A 590 -48.36 4.97 -2.91
CA VAL A 590 -48.03 6.39 -3.10
C VAL A 590 -48.66 7.25 -1.99
N PRO A 591 -48.10 8.42 -1.63
CA PRO A 591 -48.67 9.29 -0.62
C PRO A 591 -49.96 9.99 -1.12
N PRO A 592 -50.76 10.60 -0.23
CA PRO A 592 -51.92 11.41 -0.60
C PRO A 592 -51.53 12.58 -1.51
N GLY A 593 -52.34 12.89 -2.53
CA GLY A 593 -52.11 13.99 -3.48
C GLY A 593 -51.41 13.59 -4.77
N GLU A 594 -50.53 12.59 -4.76
CA GLU A 594 -49.94 12.01 -5.98
C GLU A 594 -50.88 11.00 -6.67
N GLY A 595 -51.80 10.39 -5.91
CA GLY A 595 -52.80 9.47 -6.45
C GLY A 595 -54.01 10.12 -7.11
N GLU A 596 -54.18 11.45 -7.03
CA GLU A 596 -55.28 12.18 -7.69
C GLU A 596 -54.94 12.56 -9.15
N THR A 597 -53.66 12.53 -9.53
CA THR A 597 -53.25 12.52 -10.94
C THR A 597 -53.39 11.11 -11.49
N ALA A 598 -54.52 10.88 -12.17
CA ALA A 598 -54.81 9.67 -12.92
C ALA A 598 -53.61 9.22 -13.78
N GLU A 599 -53.31 7.91 -13.73
CA GLU A 599 -52.30 7.23 -14.56
C GLU A 599 -50.87 7.80 -14.44
N VAL A 600 -50.22 7.56 -13.29
CA VAL A 600 -48.75 7.42 -13.32
C VAL A 600 -48.49 6.34 -14.37
N GLY A 601 -47.89 6.67 -15.52
CA GLY A 601 -47.73 5.78 -16.70
C GLY A 601 -46.79 4.59 -16.48
N LEU A 602 -46.84 4.02 -15.28
CA LEU A 602 -46.11 2.88 -14.76
C LEU A 602 -47.01 1.64 -14.81
N PRO A 603 -46.43 0.45 -15.00
CA PRO A 603 -47.16 -0.74 -15.42
C PRO A 603 -47.93 -1.46 -14.28
N VAL A 604 -48.32 -0.76 -13.20
CA VAL A 604 -48.75 -1.40 -11.94
C VAL A 604 -49.91 -0.65 -11.27
N PRO A 605 -50.90 -1.34 -10.68
CA PRO A 605 -51.98 -0.67 -9.95
C PRO A 605 -51.49 0.13 -8.75
N THR A 606 -51.91 1.39 -8.67
CA THR A 606 -51.56 2.30 -7.57
C THR A 606 -52.56 2.20 -6.40
N LEU A 607 -52.08 2.39 -5.17
CA LEU A 607 -52.87 2.51 -3.96
C LEU A 607 -52.33 3.66 -3.10
N VAL A 608 -53.23 4.54 -2.64
CA VAL A 608 -52.86 5.69 -1.81
C VAL A 608 -52.70 5.25 -0.35
N ILE A 609 -51.65 5.76 0.31
CA ILE A 609 -51.39 5.56 1.74
C ILE A 609 -52.18 6.62 2.52
N GLU A 610 -53.28 6.23 3.17
CA GLU A 610 -54.08 7.14 3.99
C GLU A 610 -53.44 7.35 5.37
N GLU A 611 -53.16 8.61 5.74
CA GLU A 611 -52.58 8.98 7.05
C GLU A 611 -53.65 9.28 8.14
N LYS A 612 -54.94 9.29 7.77
CA LYS A 612 -56.05 9.64 8.68
C LYS A 612 -57.11 8.57 8.62
N ALA A 613 -57.25 7.81 9.71
CA ALA A 613 -58.35 6.86 9.83
C ALA A 613 -58.72 6.65 11.31
N GLU A 614 -60.01 6.68 11.63
CA GLU A 614 -60.56 6.51 12.99
C GLU A 614 -60.93 5.04 13.26
N GLY A 615 -60.80 4.57 14.50
CA GLY A 615 -61.18 3.22 14.93
C GLY A 615 -60.03 2.21 15.03
N ASP A 616 -60.20 1.24 15.94
CA ASP A 616 -59.19 0.20 16.24
C ASP A 616 -59.11 -0.87 15.15
N SER A 617 -57.88 -1.33 14.91
CA SER A 617 -57.58 -2.32 13.88
C SER A 617 -56.51 -3.29 14.41
N PRO A 618 -56.91 -4.47 14.93
CA PRO A 618 -55.99 -5.41 15.58
C PRO A 618 -54.93 -5.97 14.61
N ASN A 619 -53.86 -6.56 15.13
CA ASN A 619 -52.82 -7.20 14.32
C ASN A 619 -53.41 -8.34 13.47
N LEU A 620 -52.87 -8.50 12.27
CA LEU A 620 -53.32 -9.53 11.34
C LEU A 620 -52.73 -10.89 11.75
N SER A 621 -53.35 -11.98 11.30
CA SER A 621 -52.76 -13.30 11.47
C SER A 621 -51.44 -13.39 10.71
N ARG A 622 -50.43 -14.05 11.33
CA ARG A 622 -49.14 -14.31 10.72
C ARG A 622 -49.28 -15.13 9.44
N VAL A 623 -48.62 -14.70 8.37
CA VAL A 623 -48.55 -15.42 7.08
C VAL A 623 -47.14 -15.61 6.55
N SER A 624 -46.16 -14.84 7.07
CA SER A 624 -44.75 -14.93 6.66
C SER A 624 -43.89 -15.64 7.70
N VAL A 625 -42.77 -16.18 7.25
CA VAL A 625 -41.70 -16.78 8.06
C VAL A 625 -40.41 -15.96 7.94
N SER A 626 -39.46 -16.18 8.85
CA SER A 626 -38.24 -15.36 8.90
C SER A 626 -37.34 -15.50 7.68
N SER A 627 -37.44 -16.59 6.92
CA SER A 627 -36.71 -16.76 5.65
C SER A 627 -37.37 -16.04 4.49
N ASP A 628 -38.57 -15.47 4.66
CA ASP A 628 -39.22 -14.72 3.59
C ASP A 628 -38.54 -13.36 3.38
N LEU A 629 -38.69 -12.80 2.18
CA LEU A 629 -38.16 -11.48 1.86
C LEU A 629 -38.79 -10.38 2.71
N ALA A 630 -37.93 -9.55 3.33
CA ALA A 630 -38.33 -8.31 3.98
C ALA A 630 -38.35 -7.15 2.96
N TYR A 631 -37.31 -7.06 2.13
CA TYR A 631 -37.21 -6.02 1.11
C TYR A 631 -36.32 -6.43 -0.06
N ILE A 632 -36.48 -5.70 -1.16
CA ILE A 632 -35.59 -5.77 -2.32
C ILE A 632 -35.01 -4.38 -2.54
N LEU A 633 -33.69 -4.27 -2.59
CA LEU A 633 -33.00 -2.99 -2.79
C LEU A 633 -32.18 -3.03 -4.08
N TYR A 634 -32.47 -2.12 -5.02
CA TYR A 634 -31.72 -2.05 -6.26
C TYR A 634 -30.43 -1.26 -6.06
N THR A 635 -29.31 -1.88 -6.42
CA THR A 635 -28.01 -1.22 -6.51
C THR A 635 -27.63 -0.99 -7.98
N SER A 636 -26.65 -0.13 -8.22
CA SER A 636 -25.98 -0.02 -9.52
C SER A 636 -25.42 -1.39 -9.96
N GLY A 637 -25.35 -1.62 -11.28
CA GLY A 637 -24.95 -2.91 -11.85
C GLY A 637 -23.96 -2.78 -13.00
N SER A 638 -22.87 -3.55 -12.95
CA SER A 638 -21.83 -3.58 -13.98
C SER A 638 -22.35 -3.94 -15.39
N THR A 639 -23.51 -4.57 -15.52
CA THR A 639 -24.15 -4.87 -16.81
C THR A 639 -24.78 -3.63 -17.49
N GLY A 640 -24.81 -2.49 -16.80
CA GLY A 640 -25.50 -1.27 -17.25
C GLY A 640 -26.97 -1.19 -16.82
N LYS A 641 -27.47 -2.18 -16.08
CA LYS A 641 -28.82 -2.16 -15.49
C LYS A 641 -28.73 -2.36 -13.97
N PRO A 642 -29.59 -1.70 -13.18
CA PRO A 642 -29.67 -1.92 -11.74
C PRO A 642 -29.95 -3.39 -11.40
N LYS A 643 -29.41 -3.88 -10.28
CA LYS A 643 -29.61 -5.26 -9.78
C LYS A 643 -30.34 -5.23 -8.43
N GLY A 644 -31.42 -6.01 -8.29
CA GLY A 644 -32.20 -6.08 -7.05
C GLY A 644 -31.58 -7.06 -6.06
N VAL A 645 -31.10 -6.60 -4.90
CA VAL A 645 -30.62 -7.45 -3.80
C VAL A 645 -31.80 -7.88 -2.94
N MET A 646 -31.97 -9.19 -2.78
CA MET A 646 -33.08 -9.80 -2.04
C MET A 646 -32.68 -10.07 -0.58
N VAL A 647 -33.28 -9.35 0.37
CA VAL A 647 -32.95 -9.47 1.80
C VAL A 647 -34.09 -10.12 2.58
N GLU A 648 -33.75 -11.15 3.35
CA GLU A 648 -34.69 -11.91 4.18
C GLU A 648 -34.89 -11.24 5.55
N HIS A 649 -36.05 -11.50 6.17
CA HIS A 649 -36.33 -11.04 7.53
C HIS A 649 -35.27 -11.48 8.54
N SER A 650 -34.79 -12.72 8.47
CA SER A 650 -33.78 -13.25 9.39
C SER A 650 -32.45 -12.52 9.29
N SER A 651 -32.02 -12.16 8.07
CA SER A 651 -30.78 -11.41 7.86
C SER A 651 -30.88 -10.01 8.46
N LEU A 652 -32.02 -9.34 8.25
CA LEU A 652 -32.29 -8.02 8.82
C LEU A 652 -32.36 -8.05 10.36
N VAL A 653 -33.15 -8.99 10.93
CA VAL A 653 -33.29 -9.13 12.38
C VAL A 653 -31.95 -9.44 13.04
N ASN A 654 -31.10 -10.26 12.39
CA ASN A 654 -29.75 -10.55 12.88
C ASN A 654 -28.92 -9.27 13.03
N THR A 655 -28.85 -8.45 11.99
CA THR A 655 -28.08 -7.20 12.01
C THR A 655 -28.63 -6.23 13.06
N LEU A 656 -29.95 -6.05 13.13
CA LEU A 656 -30.57 -5.14 14.09
C LEU A 656 -30.39 -5.60 15.55
N ALA A 657 -30.49 -6.92 15.81
CA ALA A 657 -30.26 -7.47 17.15
C ALA A 657 -28.81 -7.29 17.60
N HIS A 658 -27.84 -7.42 16.69
CA HIS A 658 -26.46 -7.09 16.98
C HIS A 658 -26.29 -5.61 17.33
N LEU A 659 -26.83 -4.70 16.50
CA LEU A 659 -26.76 -3.27 16.76
C LEU A 659 -27.38 -2.92 18.12
N GLN A 660 -28.53 -3.49 18.47
CA GLN A 660 -29.15 -3.28 19.78
C GLN A 660 -28.28 -3.80 20.94
N GLY A 661 -27.57 -4.92 20.75
CA GLY A 661 -26.69 -5.48 21.77
C GLY A 661 -25.40 -4.69 21.98
N SER A 662 -24.82 -4.14 20.92
CA SER A 662 -23.56 -3.39 20.96
C SER A 662 -23.73 -1.89 21.17
N PHE A 663 -24.82 -1.32 20.65
CA PHE A 663 -25.14 0.10 20.68
C PHE A 663 -26.61 0.27 21.11
N PRO A 664 -26.91 0.05 22.40
CA PRO A 664 -28.27 -0.02 22.90
C PRO A 664 -29.03 1.29 22.67
N LEU A 665 -30.17 1.17 22.01
CA LEU A 665 -31.19 2.21 21.89
C LEU A 665 -32.26 1.95 22.95
N GLU A 666 -32.38 2.85 23.93
CA GLU A 666 -33.33 2.74 25.05
C GLU A 666 -34.68 3.38 24.74
N GLN A 667 -35.68 3.17 25.59
CA GLN A 667 -37.04 3.69 25.38
C GLN A 667 -37.13 5.23 25.26
N GLU A 668 -36.21 5.96 25.91
CA GLU A 668 -36.13 7.43 25.84
C GLU A 668 -35.23 7.96 24.72
N ASP A 669 -34.57 7.06 24.00
CA ASP A 669 -33.65 7.39 22.93
C ASP A 669 -34.40 7.71 21.63
N ALA A 670 -33.70 8.44 20.74
CA ALA A 670 -34.23 8.83 19.45
C ALA A 670 -33.24 8.54 18.33
N TYR A 671 -33.70 7.85 17.29
CA TYR A 671 -32.93 7.61 16.06
C TYR A 671 -33.36 8.63 15.01
N LEU A 672 -32.40 9.32 14.39
CA LEU A 672 -32.67 10.17 13.23
C LEU A 672 -32.71 9.34 11.94
N LEU A 673 -33.88 9.31 11.29
CA LEU A 673 -34.05 8.85 9.92
C LEU A 673 -33.68 9.98 8.96
N LYS A 674 -32.47 9.90 8.43
CA LYS A 674 -31.87 10.89 7.54
C LYS A 674 -31.50 10.29 6.19
N THR A 675 -31.10 9.04 6.18
CA THR A 675 -30.62 8.38 4.97
C THR A 675 -31.80 8.13 4.03
N SER A 676 -31.58 8.21 2.72
CA SER A 676 -32.64 7.87 1.76
C SER A 676 -33.00 6.38 1.91
N PHE A 677 -34.30 6.08 1.91
CA PHE A 677 -34.80 4.72 2.14
C PHE A 677 -34.57 3.75 0.97
N THR A 678 -34.00 4.25 -0.13
CA THR A 678 -33.46 3.45 -1.24
C THR A 678 -32.03 2.95 -0.98
N PHE A 679 -31.46 3.24 0.20
CA PHE A 679 -30.17 2.71 0.66
C PHE A 679 -30.37 1.88 1.93
N ASP A 680 -29.63 0.78 2.04
CA ASP A 680 -29.74 -0.19 3.13
C ASP A 680 -29.43 0.39 4.53
N VAL A 681 -28.55 1.38 4.63
CA VAL A 681 -28.27 2.11 5.89
C VAL A 681 -29.54 2.63 6.56
N SER A 682 -30.55 3.06 5.78
CA SER A 682 -31.81 3.52 6.34
C SER A 682 -32.56 2.43 7.09
N MET A 683 -32.31 1.14 6.82
CA MET A 683 -32.99 0.04 7.50
C MET A 683 -32.57 -0.03 8.96
N SER A 684 -31.34 0.34 9.29
CA SER A 684 -30.90 0.50 10.68
C SER A 684 -31.64 1.66 11.38
N GLU A 685 -31.88 2.76 10.67
CA GLU A 685 -32.61 3.93 11.16
C GLU A 685 -34.09 3.60 11.37
N LEU A 686 -34.73 3.02 10.36
CA LEU A 686 -36.17 2.70 10.32
C LEU A 686 -36.57 1.69 11.40
N PHE A 687 -35.77 0.63 11.55
CA PHE A 687 -36.15 -0.53 12.36
C PHE A 687 -35.43 -0.59 13.71
N GLY A 688 -34.42 0.25 13.94
CA GLY A 688 -33.63 0.24 15.18
C GLY A 688 -34.47 0.44 16.45
N CYS A 689 -35.51 1.27 16.40
CA CYS A 689 -36.36 1.55 17.56
C CYS A 689 -37.32 0.40 17.94
N PHE A 690 -37.46 -0.63 17.09
CA PHE A 690 -38.51 -1.65 17.26
C PHE A 690 -38.28 -2.59 18.45
N PHE A 691 -37.04 -2.69 18.95
CA PHE A 691 -36.70 -3.55 20.09
C PHE A 691 -37.10 -2.96 21.45
N THR A 692 -37.17 -1.63 21.57
CA THR A 692 -37.20 -0.95 22.87
C THR A 692 -38.26 0.11 23.03
N GLY A 693 -38.93 0.50 21.94
CA GLY A 693 -39.98 1.52 21.98
C GLY A 693 -39.46 2.95 21.97
N GLY A 694 -38.22 3.15 21.51
CA GLY A 694 -37.64 4.47 21.26
C GLY A 694 -38.37 5.22 20.13
N LYS A 695 -37.94 6.45 19.86
CA LYS A 695 -38.61 7.36 18.91
C LYS A 695 -37.83 7.50 17.60
N LEU A 696 -38.49 7.26 16.47
CA LEU A 696 -37.96 7.54 15.15
C LEU A 696 -38.24 9.01 14.77
N VAL A 697 -37.19 9.79 14.57
CA VAL A 697 -37.27 11.20 14.16
C VAL A 697 -37.02 11.27 12.67
N ILE A 698 -38.01 11.69 11.89
CA ILE A 698 -37.91 11.77 10.43
C ILE A 698 -37.33 13.13 10.07
N LEU A 699 -36.22 13.15 9.33
CA LEU A 699 -35.67 14.38 8.79
C LEU A 699 -36.43 14.80 7.53
N GLU A 700 -36.72 16.08 7.40
CA GLU A 700 -37.34 16.66 6.20
C GLU A 700 -36.56 16.30 4.92
N PRO A 701 -37.24 15.99 3.80
CA PRO A 701 -36.60 15.84 2.50
C PRO A 701 -35.74 17.06 2.14
N GLY A 702 -34.54 16.83 1.60
CA GLY A 702 -33.56 17.87 1.25
C GLY A 702 -32.69 18.35 2.41
N ALA A 703 -33.18 18.31 3.65
CA ALA A 703 -32.44 18.76 4.83
C ALA A 703 -31.22 17.89 5.17
N GLU A 704 -31.11 16.69 4.59
CA GLU A 704 -29.91 15.86 4.70
C GLU A 704 -28.66 16.51 4.08
N LYS A 705 -28.82 17.54 3.25
CA LYS A 705 -27.69 18.27 2.64
C LYS A 705 -27.29 19.51 3.45
N GLU A 706 -28.00 19.79 4.55
CA GLU A 706 -27.86 21.03 5.33
C GLU A 706 -27.50 20.72 6.79
N PRO A 707 -26.21 20.77 7.16
CA PRO A 707 -25.77 20.48 8.53
C PRO A 707 -26.51 21.25 9.62
N THR A 708 -26.83 22.52 9.38
CA THR A 708 -27.56 23.38 10.32
C THR A 708 -28.96 22.84 10.64
N ARG A 709 -29.68 22.31 9.65
CA ARG A 709 -31.01 21.70 9.86
C ARG A 709 -30.91 20.38 10.62
N ILE A 710 -29.83 19.63 10.43
CA ILE A 710 -29.55 18.39 11.19
C ILE A 710 -29.29 18.75 12.66
N ILE A 711 -28.43 19.73 12.94
CA ILE A 711 -28.14 20.20 14.31
C ILE A 711 -29.42 20.67 15.00
N GLU A 712 -30.27 21.43 14.32
CA GLU A 712 -31.55 21.89 14.87
C GLU A 712 -32.51 20.73 15.17
N THR A 713 -32.54 19.70 14.32
CA THR A 713 -33.35 18.49 14.54
C THR A 713 -32.83 17.68 15.74
N ILE A 714 -31.51 17.54 15.87
CA ILE A 714 -30.86 16.92 17.04
C ILE A 714 -31.27 17.65 18.31
N ARG A 715 -31.18 18.98 18.32
CA ARG A 715 -31.59 19.83 19.43
C ARG A 715 -33.05 19.62 19.82
N ARG A 716 -33.95 19.70 18.83
CA ARG A 716 -35.40 19.69 19.05
C ARG A 716 -35.88 18.35 19.59
N HIS A 717 -35.36 17.25 19.06
CA HIS A 717 -35.87 15.92 19.37
C HIS A 717 -34.99 15.09 20.31
N GLN A 718 -33.84 15.64 20.73
CA GLN A 718 -32.83 15.00 21.56
C GLN A 718 -32.36 13.68 20.93
N VAL A 719 -31.90 13.76 19.68
CA VAL A 719 -31.42 12.60 18.92
C VAL A 719 -30.21 12.01 19.61
N THR A 720 -30.18 10.68 19.73
CA THR A 720 -29.09 9.94 20.38
C THR A 720 -28.30 9.06 19.41
N HIS A 721 -28.93 8.62 18.32
CA HIS A 721 -28.31 7.77 17.29
C HIS A 721 -28.44 8.42 15.91
N ILE A 722 -27.35 8.45 15.15
CA ILE A 722 -27.29 9.04 13.81
C ILE A 722 -26.25 8.34 12.93
N ASN A 723 -26.60 8.12 11.65
CA ASN A 723 -25.66 7.64 10.64
C ASN A 723 -25.17 8.77 9.73
N PHE A 724 -23.91 8.71 9.35
CA PHE A 724 -23.27 9.57 8.36
C PHE A 724 -22.47 8.75 7.34
N ALA A 725 -22.43 9.23 6.10
CA ALA A 725 -21.30 8.96 5.23
C ALA A 725 -20.10 9.80 5.72
N PRO A 726 -18.85 9.29 5.70
CA PRO A 726 -17.67 10.03 6.14
C PRO A 726 -17.54 11.46 5.57
N SER A 727 -17.77 11.65 4.27
CA SER A 727 -17.78 12.97 3.62
C SER A 727 -18.81 13.92 4.24
N MET A 728 -20.01 13.42 4.52
CA MET A 728 -21.08 14.18 5.16
C MET A 728 -20.79 14.47 6.63
N LEU A 729 -20.14 13.54 7.35
CA LEU A 729 -19.69 13.76 8.72
C LEU A 729 -18.69 14.91 8.79
N GLN A 730 -17.76 14.98 7.84
CA GLN A 730 -16.81 16.09 7.74
C GLN A 730 -17.54 17.44 7.60
N SER A 731 -18.42 17.56 6.60
CA SER A 731 -19.21 18.80 6.40
C SER A 731 -20.09 19.15 7.61
N PHE A 732 -20.57 18.16 8.34
CA PHE A 732 -21.32 18.37 9.56
C PHE A 732 -20.44 18.93 10.69
N MET A 733 -19.23 18.39 10.86
CA MET A 733 -18.28 18.84 11.88
C MET A 733 -17.79 20.27 11.64
N ASP A 734 -17.54 20.65 10.39
CA ASP A 734 -17.09 22.00 10.03
C ASP A 734 -18.07 23.09 10.53
N VAL A 735 -19.38 22.78 10.57
CA VAL A 735 -20.42 23.66 11.13
C VAL A 735 -20.52 23.52 12.65
N ALA A 736 -20.32 22.31 13.17
CA ALA A 736 -20.40 21.99 14.59
C ALA A 736 -19.24 22.55 15.44
N GLU A 737 -18.09 22.88 14.83
CA GLU A 737 -16.94 23.49 15.51
C GLU A 737 -17.24 24.89 16.08
N SER A 738 -18.34 25.52 15.66
CA SER A 738 -18.81 26.75 16.31
C SER A 738 -19.18 26.49 17.78
N LYS A 739 -18.68 27.33 18.72
CA LYS A 739 -18.88 27.17 20.18
C LYS A 739 -20.35 27.10 20.62
N GLU A 740 -21.29 27.48 19.77
CA GLU A 740 -22.74 27.43 20.03
C GLU A 740 -23.36 26.04 19.75
N ALA A 741 -22.75 25.22 18.90
CA ALA A 741 -23.30 23.91 18.50
C ALA A 741 -22.88 22.75 19.42
N ALA A 742 -21.69 22.81 20.04
CA ALA A 742 -21.18 21.70 20.88
C ALA A 742 -22.12 21.27 22.04
N PRO A 743 -22.79 22.17 22.79
CA PRO A 743 -23.74 21.76 23.83
C PRO A 743 -24.98 21.03 23.28
N VAL A 744 -25.39 21.33 22.05
CA VAL A 744 -26.56 20.73 21.40
C VAL A 744 -26.32 19.27 21.05
N LEU A 745 -25.07 18.94 20.69
CA LEU A 745 -24.66 17.61 20.26
C LEU A 745 -24.41 16.62 21.40
N GLN A 746 -24.48 17.07 22.67
CA GLN A 746 -24.27 16.22 23.84
C GLN A 746 -25.41 15.21 24.08
N SER A 747 -26.53 15.33 23.35
CA SER A 747 -27.57 14.30 23.33
C SER A 747 -27.16 13.04 22.55
N LEU A 748 -26.19 13.16 21.64
CA LEU A 748 -25.69 12.03 20.85
C LEU A 748 -24.97 11.02 21.75
N LYS A 749 -25.33 9.75 21.62
CA LYS A 749 -24.65 8.60 22.24
C LYS A 749 -23.78 7.86 21.24
N TYR A 750 -24.28 7.66 20.02
CA TYR A 750 -23.57 6.94 18.96
C TYR A 750 -23.68 7.68 17.63
N VAL A 751 -22.52 7.86 17.00
CA VAL A 751 -22.39 8.40 15.65
C VAL A 751 -21.78 7.32 14.79
N PHE A 752 -22.57 6.80 13.86
CA PHE A 752 -22.15 5.75 12.95
C PHE A 752 -21.63 6.36 11.65
N ALA A 753 -20.45 5.95 11.22
CA ALA A 753 -19.88 6.30 9.93
C ALA A 753 -19.85 5.05 9.05
N ALA A 754 -20.48 5.10 7.87
CA ALA A 754 -20.55 3.98 6.95
C ALA A 754 -20.66 4.42 5.49
N GLY A 755 -20.46 3.49 4.56
CA GLY A 755 -20.64 3.74 3.13
C GLY A 755 -19.40 4.25 2.39
N GLU A 756 -18.42 4.85 3.08
CA GLU A 756 -17.11 5.26 2.51
C GLU A 756 -15.96 4.87 3.44
N ALA A 757 -14.72 5.03 2.97
CA ALA A 757 -13.55 4.91 3.84
C ALA A 757 -13.51 6.10 4.81
N LEU A 758 -13.45 5.83 6.12
CA LEU A 758 -13.34 6.86 7.14
C LEU A 758 -11.88 7.33 7.25
N GLY A 759 -11.65 8.63 7.16
CA GLY A 759 -10.31 9.23 7.27
C GLY A 759 -9.87 9.45 8.71
N ALA A 760 -8.56 9.29 8.98
CA ALA A 760 -7.98 9.56 10.30
C ALA A 760 -8.22 11.02 10.75
N HIS A 761 -8.15 11.97 9.82
CA HIS A 761 -8.43 13.38 10.10
C HIS A 761 -9.85 13.56 10.64
N THR A 762 -10.86 12.99 9.98
CA THR A 762 -12.26 13.04 10.41
C THR A 762 -12.45 12.46 11.82
N VAL A 763 -11.77 11.38 12.17
CA VAL A 763 -11.80 10.78 13.52
C VAL A 763 -11.21 11.74 14.56
N LEU A 764 -10.05 12.32 14.27
CA LEU A 764 -9.37 13.26 15.18
C LEU A 764 -10.21 14.53 15.39
N THR A 765 -10.79 15.07 14.32
CA THR A 765 -11.70 16.22 14.39
C THR A 765 -12.90 15.89 15.26
N PHE A 766 -13.53 14.72 15.07
CA PHE A 766 -14.65 14.29 15.91
C PHE A 766 -14.27 14.22 17.40
N GLN A 767 -13.11 13.61 17.71
CA GLN A 767 -12.60 13.52 19.09
C GLN A 767 -12.34 14.90 19.71
N SER A 768 -11.89 15.87 18.90
CA SER A 768 -11.62 17.24 19.36
C SER A 768 -12.87 18.03 19.78
N LEU A 769 -14.05 17.62 19.32
CA LEU A 769 -15.33 18.24 19.70
C LEU A 769 -15.70 18.01 21.17
N GLY A 770 -15.07 17.03 21.85
CA GLY A 770 -15.31 16.74 23.26
C GLY A 770 -16.73 16.21 23.54
N LEU A 771 -17.34 15.54 22.56
CA LEU A 771 -18.64 14.88 22.72
C LEU A 771 -18.49 13.61 23.55
N GLN A 772 -19.51 13.28 24.35
CA GLN A 772 -19.60 11.97 25.00
C GLN A 772 -19.98 10.83 24.04
N ALA A 773 -20.40 11.20 22.82
CA ALA A 773 -20.81 10.25 21.79
C ALA A 773 -19.64 9.38 21.34
N GLN A 774 -19.91 8.09 21.14
CA GLN A 774 -18.96 7.16 20.54
C GLN A 774 -19.07 7.21 19.00
N LEU A 775 -17.95 7.49 18.34
CA LEU A 775 -17.82 7.30 16.90
C LEU A 775 -17.62 5.81 16.61
N VAL A 776 -18.34 5.29 15.62
CA VAL A 776 -18.27 3.89 15.21
C VAL A 776 -18.15 3.82 13.69
N ASN A 777 -17.06 3.23 13.20
CA ASN A 777 -16.90 2.93 11.79
C ASN A 777 -17.55 1.58 11.48
N LEU A 778 -18.56 1.57 10.61
CA LEU A 778 -19.28 0.37 10.19
C LEU A 778 -19.07 0.14 8.70
N TYR A 779 -18.91 -1.13 8.33
CA TYR A 779 -18.76 -1.54 6.94
C TYR A 779 -19.67 -2.71 6.63
N GLY A 780 -20.33 -2.64 5.48
CA GLY A 780 -21.05 -3.75 4.90
C GLY A 780 -21.51 -3.40 3.47
N PRO A 781 -21.44 -4.34 2.53
CA PRO A 781 -22.18 -4.24 1.27
C PRO A 781 -23.66 -4.62 1.50
N THR A 782 -24.53 -4.18 0.59
CA THR A 782 -25.97 -4.50 0.62
C THR A 782 -26.25 -6.00 0.62
N GLU A 783 -25.41 -6.77 -0.07
CA GLU A 783 -25.46 -8.23 -0.11
C GLU A 783 -25.16 -8.92 1.24
N ALA A 784 -24.67 -8.18 2.23
CA ALA A 784 -24.42 -8.65 3.60
C ALA A 784 -25.33 -7.96 4.64
N THR A 785 -26.44 -7.38 4.19
CA THR A 785 -27.49 -6.74 5.01
C THR A 785 -26.94 -5.63 5.91
N ILE A 786 -26.75 -4.46 5.30
CA ILE A 786 -26.37 -3.19 5.93
C ILE A 786 -24.92 -3.18 6.42
N TYR A 787 -24.61 -3.93 7.49
CA TYR A 787 -23.31 -3.92 8.15
C TYR A 787 -22.84 -5.35 8.42
N ALA A 788 -21.56 -5.59 8.20
CA ALA A 788 -20.90 -6.88 8.39
C ALA A 788 -19.68 -6.80 9.31
N THR A 789 -19.04 -5.63 9.42
CA THR A 789 -17.94 -5.38 10.36
C THR A 789 -18.11 -4.03 11.06
N GLY A 790 -17.50 -3.87 12.23
CA GLY A 790 -17.55 -2.62 13.00
C GLY A 790 -16.33 -2.37 13.87
N PHE A 791 -15.94 -1.10 13.97
CA PHE A 791 -14.90 -0.60 14.86
C PHE A 791 -15.42 0.60 15.67
N ALA A 792 -15.45 0.47 16.98
CA ALA A 792 -15.89 1.55 17.88
C ALA A 792 -14.65 2.24 18.48
N PHE A 793 -14.54 3.55 18.28
CA PHE A 793 -13.40 4.31 18.79
C PHE A 793 -13.54 4.54 20.29
N THR A 794 -12.43 4.44 21.01
CA THR A 794 -12.31 4.63 22.46
C THR A 794 -11.38 5.78 22.84
N GLY A 795 -10.56 6.26 21.90
CA GLY A 795 -9.60 7.33 22.10
C GLY A 795 -8.20 6.79 22.40
N GLY A 796 -7.18 7.38 21.79
CA GLY A 796 -5.78 6.97 21.95
C GLY A 796 -5.27 5.92 20.95
N GLU A 797 -6.08 5.58 19.95
CA GLU A 797 -5.66 4.70 18.86
C GLU A 797 -4.61 5.35 17.94
N GLU A 798 -3.65 4.58 17.44
CA GLU A 798 -2.73 5.02 16.38
C GLU A 798 -3.45 5.04 15.02
N LEU A 799 -3.88 6.23 14.58
CA LEU A 799 -4.71 6.41 13.38
C LEU A 799 -3.90 6.51 12.07
N HIS A 800 -2.94 5.61 11.83
CA HIS A 800 -2.23 5.57 10.54
C HIS A 800 -3.15 5.14 9.39
N ARG A 801 -4.05 4.18 9.65
CA ARG A 801 -5.19 3.83 8.80
C ARG A 801 -6.35 3.42 9.70
N VAL A 802 -7.54 3.91 9.37
CA VAL A 802 -8.76 3.60 10.12
C VAL A 802 -9.27 2.21 9.73
N PRO A 803 -9.38 1.25 10.67
CA PRO A 803 -9.90 -0.07 10.36
C PRO A 803 -11.44 -0.02 10.18
N ILE A 804 -11.96 -0.97 9.40
CA ILE A 804 -13.39 -1.30 9.36
C ILE A 804 -13.78 -2.29 10.48
N GLY A 805 -12.81 -2.66 11.31
CA GLY A 805 -13.00 -3.41 12.54
C GLY A 805 -13.15 -4.91 12.35
N LYS A 806 -13.96 -5.53 13.20
CA LYS A 806 -14.15 -6.99 13.25
C LYS A 806 -15.53 -7.39 12.77
N PRO A 807 -15.74 -8.64 12.31
CA PRO A 807 -17.06 -9.13 11.93
C PRO A 807 -18.07 -9.00 13.07
N ILE A 808 -19.29 -8.63 12.75
CA ILE A 808 -20.37 -8.41 13.72
C ILE A 808 -21.36 -9.58 13.80
N GLY A 809 -22.32 -9.55 14.72
CA GLY A 809 -23.14 -10.70 15.15
C GLY A 809 -23.53 -11.72 14.06
N ASN A 810 -23.10 -12.96 14.24
CA ASN A 810 -23.26 -14.10 13.32
C ASN A 810 -22.70 -13.89 11.90
N MET A 811 -21.88 -12.87 11.66
CA MET A 811 -21.13 -12.64 10.44
C MET A 811 -19.68 -13.08 10.60
N ARG A 812 -19.10 -13.57 9.51
CA ARG A 812 -17.71 -14.00 9.42
C ARG A 812 -17.06 -13.30 8.23
N ALA A 813 -15.81 -12.91 8.39
CA ALA A 813 -15.01 -12.36 7.30
C ALA A 813 -13.81 -13.25 7.03
N TYR A 814 -13.42 -13.31 5.76
CA TYR A 814 -12.25 -14.01 5.27
C TYR A 814 -11.54 -13.11 4.27
N ILE A 815 -10.22 -13.12 4.27
CA ILE A 815 -9.41 -12.39 3.29
C ILE A 815 -8.70 -13.45 2.47
N VAL A 816 -8.96 -13.45 1.17
CA VAL A 816 -8.52 -14.54 0.27
C VAL A 816 -7.80 -14.02 -0.98
N ASP A 817 -6.98 -14.87 -1.57
CA ASP A 817 -6.43 -14.63 -2.91
C ASP A 817 -7.45 -14.96 -4.02
N GLU A 818 -7.05 -14.78 -5.28
CA GLU A 818 -7.86 -15.09 -6.47
C GLU A 818 -8.24 -16.57 -6.65
N HIS A 819 -7.60 -17.46 -5.89
CA HIS A 819 -7.83 -18.90 -5.89
C HIS A 819 -8.55 -19.38 -4.62
N MET A 820 -9.09 -18.45 -3.81
CA MET A 820 -9.81 -18.73 -2.55
C MET A 820 -8.92 -19.31 -1.43
N ASN A 821 -7.60 -19.12 -1.49
CA ASN A 821 -6.72 -19.41 -0.35
C ASN A 821 -6.74 -18.25 0.64
N LEU A 822 -6.64 -18.55 1.93
CA LEU A 822 -6.56 -17.52 2.98
C LEU A 822 -5.25 -16.73 2.89
N GLN A 823 -5.34 -15.41 3.07
CA GLN A 823 -4.18 -14.55 3.19
C GLN A 823 -3.71 -14.43 4.65
N PRO A 824 -2.39 -14.40 4.89
CA PRO A 824 -1.81 -14.15 6.21
C PRO A 824 -2.08 -12.73 6.70
N VAL A 825 -1.84 -12.50 7.99
CA VAL A 825 -1.93 -11.17 8.57
C VAL A 825 -0.99 -10.21 7.84
N GLY A 826 -1.47 -8.99 7.58
CA GLY A 826 -0.70 -7.97 6.87
C GLY A 826 -0.72 -8.07 5.33
N VAL A 827 -1.17 -9.17 4.72
CA VAL A 827 -1.22 -9.33 3.26
C VAL A 827 -2.60 -8.98 2.70
N ASP A 828 -2.61 -8.21 1.60
CA ASP A 828 -3.82 -7.77 0.94
C ASP A 828 -4.51 -8.94 0.20
N GLY A 829 -5.84 -9.00 0.26
CA GLY A 829 -6.67 -9.97 -0.44
C GLY A 829 -8.12 -9.54 -0.55
N GLU A 830 -8.91 -10.28 -1.34
CA GLU A 830 -10.34 -10.03 -1.45
C GLU A 830 -11.04 -10.32 -0.13
N LEU A 831 -11.79 -9.34 0.37
CA LEU A 831 -12.68 -9.51 1.50
C LEU A 831 -13.89 -10.33 1.08
N CYS A 832 -14.15 -11.42 1.80
CA CYS A 832 -15.31 -12.27 1.63
C CYS A 832 -16.09 -12.36 2.93
N LEU A 833 -17.42 -12.39 2.83
CA LEU A 833 -18.33 -12.38 3.98
C LEU A 833 -19.18 -13.63 4.00
N ALA A 834 -19.37 -14.22 5.17
CA ALA A 834 -20.28 -15.34 5.39
C ALA A 834 -21.14 -15.09 6.63
N GLY A 835 -22.17 -15.91 6.82
CA GLY A 835 -22.99 -15.88 8.03
C GLY A 835 -24.45 -15.49 7.80
N LYS A 836 -25.14 -15.15 8.89
CA LYS A 836 -26.60 -15.01 8.89
C LYS A 836 -27.12 -13.69 8.32
N GLY A 837 -26.26 -12.70 8.14
CA GLY A 837 -26.60 -11.44 7.48
C GLY A 837 -26.48 -11.47 5.96
N LEU A 838 -26.12 -12.60 5.34
CA LEU A 838 -26.11 -12.66 3.87
C LEU A 838 -27.51 -12.51 3.28
N ALA A 839 -27.59 -11.78 2.17
CA ALA A 839 -28.76 -11.70 1.32
C ALA A 839 -29.01 -13.05 0.61
N ARG A 840 -30.24 -13.25 0.14
CA ARG A 840 -30.61 -14.46 -0.62
C ARG A 840 -29.90 -14.52 -1.98
N GLY A 841 -29.63 -13.35 -2.58
CA GLY A 841 -29.00 -13.21 -3.89
C GLY A 841 -29.55 -12.03 -4.68
N TYR A 842 -29.35 -12.06 -6.00
CA TYR A 842 -29.85 -11.06 -6.92
C TYR A 842 -31.14 -11.53 -7.61
N LEU A 843 -32.16 -10.67 -7.61
CA LEU A 843 -33.46 -10.91 -8.22
C LEU A 843 -33.30 -11.20 -9.71
N ASN A 844 -33.93 -12.28 -10.18
CA ASN A 844 -33.90 -12.74 -11.57
C ASN A 844 -32.49 -12.93 -12.19
N GLN A 845 -31.44 -13.04 -11.38
CA GLN A 845 -30.05 -13.14 -11.85
C GLN A 845 -29.31 -14.31 -11.17
N PRO A 846 -29.68 -15.58 -11.47
CA PRO A 846 -29.09 -16.76 -10.84
C PRO A 846 -27.60 -16.93 -11.16
N GLU A 847 -27.16 -16.58 -12.38
CA GLU A 847 -25.76 -16.67 -12.79
C GLU A 847 -24.88 -15.69 -12.00
N LEU A 848 -25.31 -14.42 -11.90
CA LEU A 848 -24.61 -13.41 -11.09
C LEU A 848 -24.61 -13.80 -9.61
N THR A 849 -25.72 -14.35 -9.12
CA THR A 849 -25.82 -14.85 -7.74
C THR A 849 -24.82 -15.97 -7.50
N ALA A 850 -24.69 -16.94 -8.40
CA ALA A 850 -23.72 -18.03 -8.25
C ALA A 850 -22.26 -17.55 -8.31
N GLN A 851 -21.97 -16.48 -9.06
CA GLN A 851 -20.64 -15.87 -9.14
C GLN A 851 -20.26 -15.09 -7.88
N ALA A 852 -21.22 -14.38 -7.28
CA ALA A 852 -20.98 -13.55 -6.09
C ALA A 852 -21.14 -14.31 -4.77
N PHE A 853 -22.11 -15.24 -4.69
CA PHE A 853 -22.40 -16.08 -3.51
C PHE A 853 -21.93 -17.51 -3.76
N VAL A 854 -20.61 -17.69 -3.67
CA VAL A 854 -19.94 -18.97 -3.93
C VAL A 854 -20.11 -19.94 -2.76
N ASP A 855 -19.86 -21.22 -3.01
CA ASP A 855 -19.80 -22.22 -1.94
C ASP A 855 -18.63 -21.92 -1.00
N HIS A 856 -18.88 -22.02 0.31
CA HIS A 856 -17.87 -21.66 1.31
C HIS A 856 -16.76 -22.73 1.37
N PRO A 857 -15.51 -22.41 1.00
CA PRO A 857 -14.43 -23.42 0.86
C PRO A 857 -13.98 -24.02 2.20
N PHE A 858 -14.30 -23.37 3.33
CA PHE A 858 -13.88 -23.76 4.67
C PHE A 858 -15.02 -24.30 5.53
N CYS A 859 -16.28 -24.18 5.07
CA CYS A 859 -17.49 -24.58 5.80
C CYS A 859 -18.51 -25.18 4.82
N PRO A 860 -18.44 -26.48 4.53
CA PRO A 860 -19.33 -27.13 3.56
C PRO A 860 -20.82 -26.90 3.86
N GLY A 861 -21.60 -26.57 2.83
CA GLY A 861 -23.04 -26.32 2.93
C GLY A 861 -23.41 -24.86 3.25
N GLU A 862 -22.43 -24.00 3.53
CA GLU A 862 -22.64 -22.57 3.70
C GLU A 862 -22.22 -21.79 2.44
N LYS A 863 -22.67 -20.53 2.36
CA LYS A 863 -22.33 -19.59 1.29
C LYS A 863 -21.31 -18.56 1.77
N LEU A 864 -20.50 -18.11 0.84
CA LEU A 864 -19.53 -17.04 1.00
C LEU A 864 -19.78 -15.99 -0.08
N TYR A 865 -20.00 -14.75 0.34
CA TYR A 865 -20.18 -13.60 -0.55
C TYR A 865 -18.85 -12.92 -0.83
N ARG A 866 -18.49 -12.79 -2.10
CA ARG A 866 -17.30 -12.08 -2.60
C ARG A 866 -17.61 -10.61 -2.78
N THR A 867 -16.97 -9.72 -2.01
CA THR A 867 -17.35 -8.30 -1.99
C THR A 867 -16.77 -7.49 -3.15
N GLY A 868 -15.70 -7.98 -3.77
CA GLY A 868 -14.87 -7.21 -4.69
C GLY A 868 -14.01 -6.13 -4.01
N ASP A 869 -13.99 -6.07 -2.68
CA ASP A 869 -13.18 -5.13 -1.91
C ASP A 869 -11.84 -5.76 -1.54
N LEU A 870 -10.76 -4.99 -1.64
CA LEU A 870 -9.42 -5.36 -1.19
C LEU A 870 -9.27 -4.97 0.29
N ALA A 871 -8.80 -5.90 1.12
CA ALA A 871 -8.57 -5.67 2.53
C ALA A 871 -7.40 -6.50 3.06
N ARG A 872 -6.95 -6.21 4.28
CA ARG A 872 -6.00 -7.05 5.03
C ARG A 872 -6.32 -7.11 6.52
N TRP A 873 -5.86 -8.17 7.17
CA TRP A 873 -5.92 -8.29 8.63
C TRP A 873 -4.79 -7.50 9.29
N GLN A 874 -5.08 -6.92 10.45
CA GLN A 874 -4.11 -6.44 11.42
C GLN A 874 -3.88 -7.49 12.51
N GLU A 875 -2.78 -7.35 13.26
CA GLU A 875 -2.38 -8.32 14.30
C GLU A 875 -3.39 -8.46 15.44
N ASP A 876 -4.18 -7.42 15.69
CA ASP A 876 -5.25 -7.39 16.70
C ASP A 876 -6.58 -8.01 16.21
N GLY A 877 -6.60 -8.49 14.97
CA GLY A 877 -7.77 -9.06 14.30
C GLY A 877 -8.74 -8.03 13.74
N ASN A 878 -8.39 -6.75 13.68
CA ASN A 878 -9.15 -5.77 12.90
C ASN A 878 -8.84 -5.89 11.41
N ILE A 879 -9.79 -5.48 10.57
CA ILE A 879 -9.66 -5.47 9.12
C ILE A 879 -9.45 -4.03 8.64
N VAL A 880 -8.51 -3.83 7.73
CA VAL A 880 -8.28 -2.55 7.06
C VAL A 880 -8.69 -2.67 5.60
N PHE A 881 -9.60 -1.78 5.17
CA PHE A 881 -9.99 -1.62 3.77
C PHE A 881 -8.85 -0.95 2.97
N ARG A 882 -8.55 -1.51 1.79
CA ARG A 882 -7.43 -1.10 0.92
C ARG A 882 -7.88 -0.56 -0.44
N GLY A 883 -9.18 -0.62 -0.73
CA GLY A 883 -9.76 -0.18 -1.99
C GLY A 883 -10.63 -1.26 -2.61
N ARG A 884 -10.96 -1.10 -3.89
CA ARG A 884 -11.72 -2.09 -4.67
C ARG A 884 -10.83 -2.79 -5.68
N ILE A 885 -11.15 -4.06 -5.93
CA ILE A 885 -10.51 -4.87 -6.99
C ILE A 885 -11.14 -4.53 -8.35
N ASP A 886 -12.45 -4.26 -8.35
CA ASP A 886 -13.20 -3.84 -9.53
C ASP A 886 -13.20 -2.31 -9.70
N GLN A 887 -13.99 -1.82 -10.66
CA GLN A 887 -14.05 -0.42 -11.05
C GLN A 887 -15.14 0.37 -10.31
N GLN A 888 -15.75 -0.23 -9.29
CA GLN A 888 -16.75 0.47 -8.49
C GLN A 888 -16.09 1.56 -7.65
N VAL A 889 -16.82 2.64 -7.45
CA VAL A 889 -16.39 3.75 -6.60
C VAL A 889 -17.46 4.07 -5.56
N LYS A 890 -17.03 4.61 -4.43
CA LYS A 890 -17.90 5.16 -3.40
C LYS A 890 -17.72 6.66 -3.42
N LEU A 891 -18.74 7.40 -3.86
CA LEU A 891 -18.70 8.85 -3.97
C LEU A 891 -19.86 9.45 -3.17
N ARG A 892 -19.57 10.25 -2.15
CA ARG A 892 -20.57 10.89 -1.26
C ARG A 892 -21.53 9.89 -0.60
N GLY A 893 -21.02 8.71 -0.27
CA GLY A 893 -21.77 7.58 0.31
C GLY A 893 -22.50 6.72 -0.72
N PHE A 894 -22.46 7.07 -2.00
CA PHE A 894 -23.13 6.34 -3.07
C PHE A 894 -22.18 5.32 -3.70
N ARG A 895 -22.63 4.06 -3.80
CA ARG A 895 -21.95 3.00 -4.55
C ARG A 895 -22.28 3.15 -6.04
N ILE A 896 -21.30 3.52 -6.84
CA ILE A 896 -21.45 3.84 -8.26
C ILE A 896 -20.62 2.87 -9.08
N GLU A 897 -21.29 2.21 -10.02
CA GLU A 897 -20.66 1.42 -11.08
C GLU A 897 -20.30 2.36 -12.24
N LEU A 898 -19.01 2.65 -12.41
CA LEU A 898 -18.56 3.53 -13.50
C LEU A 898 -18.98 2.97 -14.87
N GLU A 899 -18.96 1.65 -15.03
CA GLU A 899 -19.41 0.97 -16.24
C GLU A 899 -20.90 1.18 -16.56
N GLU A 900 -21.77 1.40 -15.56
CA GLU A 900 -23.19 1.71 -15.80
C GLU A 900 -23.33 3.06 -16.52
N ILE A 901 -22.52 4.04 -16.11
CA ILE A 901 -22.47 5.36 -16.75
C ILE A 901 -21.85 5.25 -18.15
N GLU A 902 -20.73 4.53 -18.28
CA GLU A 902 -20.05 4.32 -19.56
C GLU A 902 -20.95 3.64 -20.59
N LYS A 903 -21.63 2.54 -20.21
CA LYS A 903 -22.54 1.81 -21.09
C LYS A 903 -23.75 2.65 -21.47
N THR A 904 -24.27 3.45 -20.54
CA THR A 904 -25.38 4.38 -20.86
C THR A 904 -24.92 5.46 -21.83
N LEU A 905 -23.72 6.04 -21.66
CA LEU A 905 -23.14 6.97 -22.63
C LEU A 905 -22.98 6.34 -24.02
N LEU A 906 -22.54 5.09 -24.10
CA LEU A 906 -22.38 4.35 -25.36
C LEU A 906 -23.71 4.06 -26.08
N LEU A 907 -24.87 4.21 -25.43
CA LEU A 907 -26.18 4.13 -26.10
C LEU A 907 -26.50 5.41 -26.89
N HIS A 908 -25.77 6.50 -26.67
CA HIS A 908 -25.97 7.76 -27.40
C HIS A 908 -25.31 7.69 -28.80
N PRO A 909 -26.01 8.06 -29.90
CA PRO A 909 -25.49 7.88 -31.27
C PRO A 909 -24.18 8.61 -31.57
N SER A 910 -23.89 9.71 -30.88
CA SER A 910 -22.67 10.51 -31.08
C SER A 910 -21.44 10.01 -30.30
N VAL A 911 -21.58 9.01 -29.44
CA VAL A 911 -20.50 8.52 -28.55
C VAL A 911 -19.88 7.25 -29.13
N GLN A 912 -18.61 7.31 -29.51
CA GLN A 912 -17.88 6.16 -30.07
C GLN A 912 -17.20 5.31 -29.01
N ALA A 913 -16.68 5.97 -27.97
CA ALA A 913 -16.10 5.33 -26.79
C ALA A 913 -16.31 6.23 -25.58
N ALA A 914 -16.49 5.64 -24.40
CA ALA A 914 -16.65 6.37 -23.15
C ALA A 914 -15.87 5.68 -22.02
N ALA A 915 -15.31 6.48 -21.13
CA ALA A 915 -14.76 6.05 -19.85
C ALA A 915 -15.18 7.06 -18.78
N VAL A 916 -15.41 6.61 -17.56
CA VAL A 916 -15.71 7.49 -16.42
C VAL A 916 -14.67 7.24 -15.34
N ALA A 917 -14.25 8.30 -14.65
CA ALA A 917 -13.37 8.22 -13.50
C ALA A 917 -13.79 9.24 -12.44
N VAL A 918 -13.44 8.95 -11.18
CA VAL A 918 -13.49 9.94 -10.10
C VAL A 918 -12.20 10.75 -10.13
N LYS A 919 -12.33 12.07 -10.14
CA LYS A 919 -11.21 13.02 -10.09
C LYS A 919 -11.51 14.09 -9.04
N GLU A 920 -10.46 14.69 -8.50
CA GLU A 920 -10.59 15.89 -7.68
C GLU A 920 -10.86 17.11 -8.57
N ASP A 921 -11.75 17.98 -8.11
CA ASP A 921 -11.96 19.31 -8.71
C ASP A 921 -10.97 20.35 -8.14
N SER A 922 -11.07 21.60 -8.60
CA SER A 922 -10.20 22.70 -8.18
C SER A 922 -10.29 23.07 -6.69
N ALA A 923 -11.25 22.51 -5.95
CA ALA A 923 -11.39 22.66 -4.51
C ALA A 923 -10.93 21.40 -3.74
N GLY A 924 -10.38 20.40 -4.42
CA GLY A 924 -9.96 19.12 -3.84
C GLY A 924 -11.11 18.17 -3.54
N LEU A 925 -12.32 18.41 -4.08
CA LEU A 925 -13.47 17.54 -3.87
C LEU A 925 -13.60 16.51 -4.99
N GLU A 926 -13.85 15.26 -4.62
CA GLU A 926 -14.09 14.19 -5.59
C GLU A 926 -15.38 14.45 -6.42
N CYS A 927 -15.28 14.22 -7.73
CA CYS A 927 -16.36 14.38 -8.69
C CYS A 927 -16.25 13.36 -9.84
N LEU A 928 -17.37 13.09 -10.53
CA LEU A 928 -17.39 12.20 -11.69
C LEU A 928 -17.02 12.97 -12.97
N VAL A 929 -16.01 12.48 -13.68
CA VAL A 929 -15.58 13.00 -14.98
C VAL A 929 -15.78 11.93 -16.05
N ALA A 930 -16.56 12.24 -17.08
CA ALA A 930 -16.75 11.39 -18.24
C ALA A 930 -15.81 11.78 -19.37
N TYR A 931 -15.09 10.81 -19.91
CA TYR A 931 -14.17 10.95 -21.02
C TYR A 931 -14.81 10.33 -22.25
N VAL A 932 -15.05 11.14 -23.28
CA VAL A 932 -15.85 10.75 -24.45
C VAL A 932 -15.05 10.92 -25.73
N VAL A 933 -15.08 9.91 -26.59
CA VAL A 933 -14.57 9.97 -27.97
C VAL A 933 -15.76 10.20 -28.90
N THR A 934 -15.73 11.31 -29.64
CA THR A 934 -16.79 11.72 -30.57
C THR A 934 -16.21 12.56 -31.69
N ASP A 935 -16.83 12.51 -32.88
CA ASP A 935 -16.50 13.37 -34.02
C ASP A 935 -17.33 14.67 -34.04
N GLU A 936 -18.27 14.84 -33.09
CA GLU A 936 -19.19 15.99 -33.06
C GLU A 936 -18.69 17.13 -32.16
N GLU A 937 -18.88 18.38 -32.62
CA GLU A 937 -18.31 19.55 -31.96
C GLU A 937 -19.08 20.01 -30.70
N LYS A 938 -20.29 19.51 -30.38
CA LYS A 938 -21.07 19.94 -29.21
C LYS A 938 -22.10 18.92 -28.70
N PRO A 939 -21.90 18.32 -27.50
CA PRO A 939 -23.05 17.74 -26.80
C PRO A 939 -23.00 17.59 -25.24
N ASP A 940 -22.20 18.32 -24.45
CA ASP A 940 -22.12 18.06 -22.98
C ASP A 940 -23.50 18.11 -22.28
N GLU A 941 -24.36 19.06 -22.65
CA GLU A 941 -25.76 19.13 -22.19
C GLU A 941 -26.64 18.00 -22.74
N GLU A 942 -26.38 17.54 -23.97
CA GLU A 942 -27.11 16.47 -24.63
C GLU A 942 -26.77 15.09 -24.03
N TRP A 943 -25.49 14.83 -23.74
CA TRP A 943 -25.05 13.63 -23.02
C TRP A 943 -25.56 13.62 -21.59
N THR A 944 -25.53 14.76 -20.89
CA THR A 944 -26.13 14.87 -19.55
C THR A 944 -27.63 14.61 -19.60
N GLY A 945 -28.32 15.17 -20.60
CA GLY A 945 -29.73 14.90 -20.85
C GLY A 945 -30.00 13.43 -21.10
N HIS A 946 -29.24 12.78 -21.98
CA HIS A 946 -29.37 11.35 -22.29
C HIS A 946 -29.15 10.47 -21.06
N LEU A 947 -28.07 10.71 -20.31
CA LEU A 947 -27.80 9.99 -19.06
C LEU A 947 -28.93 10.20 -18.05
N GLY A 948 -29.46 11.41 -17.94
CA GLY A 948 -30.55 11.76 -17.03
C GLY A 948 -31.87 11.03 -17.29
N HIS A 949 -32.07 10.40 -18.44
CA HIS A 949 -33.23 9.53 -18.69
C HIS A 949 -33.10 8.17 -17.98
N TRP A 950 -31.88 7.67 -17.78
CA TRP A 950 -31.65 6.32 -17.25
C TRP A 950 -31.02 6.31 -15.86
N LEU A 951 -30.21 7.32 -15.56
CA LEU A 951 -29.37 7.38 -14.37
C LEU A 951 -29.90 8.41 -13.37
N PRO A 952 -29.87 8.10 -12.07
CA PRO A 952 -30.09 9.07 -11.00
C PRO A 952 -29.10 10.22 -11.07
N SER A 953 -29.50 11.39 -10.55
CA SER A 953 -28.70 12.62 -10.57
C SER A 953 -27.31 12.48 -9.95
N TYR A 954 -27.14 11.65 -8.92
CA TYR A 954 -25.84 11.43 -8.28
C TYR A 954 -24.85 10.60 -9.13
N MET A 955 -25.33 9.91 -10.17
CA MET A 955 -24.49 9.18 -11.14
C MET A 955 -24.15 10.03 -12.36
N LEU A 956 -24.69 11.24 -12.48
CA LEU A 956 -24.40 12.10 -13.62
C LEU A 956 -22.99 12.71 -13.49
N PRO A 957 -22.14 12.59 -14.52
CA PRO A 957 -20.86 13.27 -14.56
C PRO A 957 -21.03 14.79 -14.42
N THR A 958 -20.19 15.40 -13.58
CA THR A 958 -20.14 16.85 -13.40
C THR A 958 -19.29 17.53 -14.46
N ARG A 959 -18.46 16.77 -15.16
CA ARG A 959 -17.58 17.23 -16.25
C ARG A 959 -17.53 16.19 -17.37
N TYR A 960 -17.45 16.67 -18.61
CA TYR A 960 -17.18 15.86 -19.79
C TYR A 960 -15.87 16.34 -20.43
N MET A 961 -14.98 15.41 -20.75
CA MET A 961 -13.70 15.68 -21.39
C MET A 961 -13.64 14.89 -22.70
N ARG A 962 -13.32 15.58 -23.79
CA ARG A 962 -13.19 14.90 -25.09
C ARG A 962 -11.77 14.43 -25.29
N LEU A 963 -11.64 13.21 -25.81
CA LEU A 963 -10.37 12.61 -26.18
C LEU A 963 -10.44 12.15 -27.63
N GLU A 964 -9.33 12.26 -28.36
CA GLU A 964 -9.21 11.65 -29.69
C GLU A 964 -9.29 10.11 -29.62
N LYS A 965 -8.79 9.55 -28.52
CA LYS A 965 -8.87 8.12 -28.20
C LYS A 965 -8.75 7.92 -26.70
N LEU A 966 -9.37 6.87 -26.17
CA LEU A 966 -9.15 6.47 -24.78
C LEU A 966 -7.72 5.90 -24.62
N PRO A 967 -6.99 6.27 -23.56
CA PRO A 967 -5.73 5.62 -23.23
C PRO A 967 -6.04 4.16 -22.87
N LEU A 968 -5.27 3.23 -23.45
CA LEU A 968 -5.41 1.80 -23.23
C LEU A 968 -4.17 1.26 -22.52
N SER A 969 -4.36 0.36 -21.57
CA SER A 969 -3.30 -0.46 -21.00
C SER A 969 -2.79 -1.49 -22.01
N THR A 970 -1.68 -2.14 -21.68
CA THR A 970 -1.10 -3.26 -22.45
C THR A 970 -2.06 -4.46 -22.60
N SER A 971 -3.02 -4.61 -21.69
CA SER A 971 -4.09 -5.62 -21.78
C SER A 971 -5.26 -5.20 -22.69
N GLY A 972 -5.18 -4.04 -23.35
CA GLY A 972 -6.24 -3.50 -24.22
C GLY A 972 -7.46 -2.96 -23.47
N LYS A 973 -7.38 -2.76 -22.14
CA LYS A 973 -8.45 -2.13 -21.32
C LYS A 973 -8.17 -0.64 -21.18
N VAL A 974 -9.19 0.17 -20.85
CA VAL A 974 -8.99 1.61 -20.61
C VAL A 974 -8.08 1.82 -19.39
N ASP A 975 -7.01 2.59 -19.57
CA ASP A 975 -6.13 3.03 -18.48
C ASP A 975 -6.67 4.32 -17.85
N ARG A 976 -7.43 4.16 -16.77
CA ARG A 976 -8.05 5.29 -16.06
C ARG A 976 -7.04 6.16 -15.30
N LYS A 977 -5.84 5.65 -15.00
CA LYS A 977 -4.78 6.43 -14.37
C LYS A 977 -4.15 7.40 -15.38
N ALA A 978 -4.08 6.99 -16.64
CA ALA A 978 -3.63 7.83 -17.75
C ALA A 978 -4.69 8.84 -18.25
N LEU A 979 -5.93 8.80 -17.73
CA LEU A 979 -6.95 9.79 -18.07
C LEU A 979 -6.57 11.16 -17.49
N PRO A 980 -6.59 12.24 -18.30
CA PRO A 980 -6.14 13.55 -17.88
C PRO A 980 -7.03 14.13 -16.78
N SER A 981 -6.44 14.81 -15.80
CA SER A 981 -7.21 15.54 -14.78
C SER A 981 -7.85 16.80 -15.39
N PRO A 982 -9.04 17.23 -14.93
CA PRO A 982 -9.75 18.41 -15.46
C PRO A 982 -8.90 19.69 -15.47
N GLU A 983 -7.97 19.83 -14.52
CA GLU A 983 -7.08 20.99 -14.38
C GLU A 983 -5.95 21.03 -15.41
N ALA A 984 -5.47 19.86 -15.85
CA ALA A 984 -4.41 19.76 -16.85
C ALA A 984 -4.89 20.23 -18.24
N ALA A 985 -6.20 20.20 -18.49
CA ALA A 985 -6.81 20.71 -19.71
C ALA A 985 -7.01 22.25 -19.72
N LEU A 986 -6.74 22.93 -18.60
CA LEU A 986 -6.77 24.40 -18.49
C LEU A 986 -5.37 25.05 -18.55
N SER A 987 -4.33 24.27 -18.86
CA SER A 987 -3.06 24.90 -19.26
C SER A 987 -3.21 25.56 -20.62
N PRO A 988 -2.84 26.85 -20.77
CA PRO A 988 -2.76 27.49 -22.06
C PRO A 988 -1.87 26.66 -22.99
N GLN A 989 -2.17 26.68 -24.29
CA GLN A 989 -1.22 26.21 -25.30
C GLN A 989 0.21 26.71 -25.01
N PRO A 990 1.26 25.95 -25.41
CA PRO A 990 2.64 26.26 -25.05
C PRO A 990 2.98 27.69 -25.46
N ALA A 991 3.31 28.53 -24.49
CA ALA A 991 3.89 29.84 -24.75
C ALA A 991 5.35 29.65 -25.17
N ASP A 992 5.69 30.23 -26.32
CA ASP A 992 7.01 30.38 -26.94
C ASP A 992 8.23 29.94 -26.12
N ASP A 993 9.01 29.01 -26.68
CA ASP A 993 10.21 28.34 -26.14
C ASP A 993 11.45 29.24 -25.91
N ALA A 994 11.30 30.56 -25.82
CA ALA A 994 12.44 31.45 -25.66
C ALA A 994 12.81 31.65 -24.18
N PRO A 995 14.09 31.46 -23.78
CA PRO A 995 14.53 31.77 -22.41
C PRO A 995 14.34 33.25 -22.08
N VAL A 996 13.62 33.52 -21.00
CA VAL A 996 13.19 34.86 -20.57
C VAL A 996 14.25 35.50 -19.66
N THR A 997 14.99 34.70 -18.87
CA THR A 997 16.01 35.20 -17.92
C THR A 997 17.44 34.86 -18.32
N GLU A 998 18.42 35.62 -17.79
CA GLU A 998 19.86 35.36 -18.00
C GLU A 998 20.30 34.02 -17.37
N ILE A 999 19.67 33.64 -16.25
CA ILE A 999 19.87 32.35 -15.57
C ILE A 999 19.40 31.21 -16.49
N GLU A 1000 18.18 31.31 -17.05
CA GLU A 1000 17.65 30.32 -17.99
C GLU A 1000 18.57 30.13 -19.21
N ARG A 1001 19.08 31.22 -19.81
CA ARG A 1001 20.03 31.13 -20.94
C ARG A 1001 21.32 30.42 -20.56
N LYS A 1002 21.87 30.74 -19.39
CA LYS A 1002 23.12 30.14 -18.92
C LYS A 1002 22.93 28.65 -18.57
N LEU A 1003 21.79 28.29 -17.99
CA LEU A 1003 21.42 26.89 -17.75
C LEU A 1003 21.26 26.11 -19.07
N ILE A 1004 20.65 26.70 -20.09
CA ILE A 1004 20.58 26.10 -21.43
C ILE A 1004 22.00 25.88 -21.98
N GLU A 1005 22.88 26.88 -21.94
CA GLU A 1005 24.27 26.76 -22.40
C GLU A 1005 25.04 25.63 -21.68
N ILE A 1006 24.91 25.55 -20.35
CA ILE A 1006 25.52 24.47 -19.56
C ILE A 1006 24.93 23.11 -19.98
N THR A 1007 23.61 23.03 -20.16
CA THR A 1007 22.92 21.78 -20.55
C THR A 1007 23.36 21.32 -21.94
N GLU A 1008 23.42 22.24 -22.92
CA GLU A 1008 23.85 21.98 -24.28
C GLU A 1008 25.31 21.48 -24.32
N ASN A 1009 26.19 22.09 -23.53
CA ASN A 1009 27.59 21.70 -23.44
C ASN A 1009 27.78 20.31 -22.79
N ILE A 1010 26.95 19.96 -21.81
CA ILE A 1010 27.05 18.69 -21.09
C ILE A 1010 26.42 17.54 -21.88
N LEU A 1011 25.26 17.76 -22.50
CA LEU A 1011 24.55 16.76 -23.31
C LEU A 1011 25.05 16.71 -24.75
N ASN A 1012 25.92 17.64 -25.15
CA ASN A 1012 26.42 17.80 -26.53
C ASN A 1012 25.26 17.87 -27.55
N MET A 1013 24.25 18.68 -27.22
CA MET A 1013 23.01 18.88 -27.98
C MET A 1013 22.76 20.39 -28.16
N GLN A 1014 21.99 20.78 -29.16
CA GLN A 1014 21.62 22.17 -29.44
C GLN A 1014 20.10 22.31 -29.52
N GLY A 1015 19.57 23.48 -29.19
CA GLY A 1015 18.14 23.78 -29.30
C GLY A 1015 17.32 23.31 -28.10
N ILE A 1016 17.92 23.33 -26.90
CA ILE A 1016 17.25 22.96 -25.65
C ILE A 1016 16.36 24.11 -25.17
N GLY A 1017 15.09 23.82 -24.89
CA GLY A 1017 14.09 24.76 -24.39
C GLY A 1017 14.00 24.82 -22.86
N VAL A 1018 13.41 25.89 -22.32
CA VAL A 1018 13.29 26.08 -20.86
C VAL A 1018 12.35 25.07 -20.16
N ASN A 1019 11.41 24.47 -20.90
CA ASN A 1019 10.51 23.45 -20.37
C ASN A 1019 11.05 22.02 -20.56
N ASP A 1020 12.25 21.88 -21.14
CA ASP A 1020 12.84 20.57 -21.32
C ASP A 1020 13.33 20.01 -19.99
N ASN A 1021 13.14 18.69 -19.85
CA ASN A 1021 13.56 17.92 -18.70
C ASN A 1021 14.96 17.33 -18.98
N PHE A 1022 15.92 17.65 -18.11
CA PHE A 1022 17.31 17.21 -18.26
C PHE A 1022 17.47 15.70 -18.46
N PHE A 1023 16.69 14.88 -17.74
CA PHE A 1023 16.76 13.42 -17.84
C PHE A 1023 16.08 12.89 -19.10
N ARG A 1024 15.00 13.54 -19.58
CA ARG A 1024 14.38 13.19 -20.88
C ARG A 1024 15.31 13.47 -22.05
N LEU A 1025 16.19 14.46 -21.92
CA LEU A 1025 17.20 14.80 -22.92
C LEU A 1025 18.44 13.86 -22.88
N GLY A 1026 18.45 12.83 -22.04
CA GLY A 1026 19.55 11.87 -21.93
C GLY A 1026 20.54 12.16 -20.80
N GLY A 1027 20.22 13.10 -19.91
CA GLY A 1027 20.94 13.32 -18.66
C GLY A 1027 20.99 12.06 -17.79
N ASN A 1028 22.12 11.86 -17.12
CA ASN A 1028 22.35 10.68 -16.28
C ASN A 1028 23.14 11.03 -15.02
N SER A 1029 23.29 10.06 -14.12
CA SER A 1029 23.95 10.20 -12.82
C SER A 1029 25.33 10.90 -12.87
N LEU A 1030 26.19 10.55 -13.84
CA LEU A 1030 27.51 11.20 -14.01
C LEU A 1030 27.38 12.61 -14.62
N LEU A 1031 26.50 12.77 -15.61
CA LEU A 1031 26.22 14.06 -16.24
C LEU A 1031 25.53 15.02 -15.25
N THR A 1032 24.75 14.51 -14.29
CA THR A 1032 24.11 15.28 -13.23
C THR A 1032 25.15 15.84 -12.26
N ILE A 1033 26.11 15.03 -11.81
CA ILE A 1033 27.22 15.53 -10.96
C ILE A 1033 27.97 16.65 -11.68
N ARG A 1034 28.31 16.44 -12.96
CA ARG A 1034 28.96 17.45 -13.78
C ARG A 1034 28.09 18.70 -13.96
N PHE A 1035 26.79 18.53 -14.20
CA PHE A 1035 25.84 19.63 -14.40
C PHE A 1035 25.70 20.49 -13.15
N VAL A 1036 25.56 19.86 -11.98
CA VAL A 1036 25.54 20.58 -10.70
C VAL A 1036 26.88 21.29 -10.46
N SER A 1037 28.02 20.63 -10.67
CA SER A 1037 29.34 21.25 -10.49
C SER A 1037 29.57 22.47 -11.40
N GLU A 1038 29.13 22.40 -12.66
CA GLU A 1038 29.21 23.52 -13.61
C GLU A 1038 28.26 24.66 -13.23
N ILE A 1039 27.07 24.36 -12.69
CA ILE A 1039 26.14 25.36 -12.12
C ILE A 1039 26.78 26.06 -10.91
N GLU A 1040 27.30 25.29 -9.95
CA GLU A 1040 27.95 25.84 -8.75
C GLU A 1040 29.12 26.75 -9.13
N SER A 1041 29.92 26.33 -10.12
CA SER A 1041 31.03 27.13 -10.64
C SER A 1041 30.54 28.41 -11.36
N ALA A 1042 29.54 28.29 -12.23
CA ALA A 1042 29.04 29.40 -13.04
C ALA A 1042 28.32 30.48 -12.20
N PHE A 1043 27.60 30.07 -11.17
CA PHE A 1043 26.77 30.96 -10.35
C PHE A 1043 27.35 31.25 -8.96
N GLN A 1044 28.44 30.59 -8.56
CA GLN A 1044 29.08 30.72 -7.25
C GLN A 1044 28.10 30.43 -6.09
N ILE A 1045 27.27 29.41 -6.27
CA ILE A 1045 26.29 28.93 -5.29
C ILE A 1045 26.66 27.51 -4.85
N THR A 1046 25.98 27.01 -3.81
CA THR A 1046 26.02 25.59 -3.43
C THR A 1046 24.63 25.00 -3.68
N LEU A 1047 24.54 23.95 -4.49
CA LEU A 1047 23.28 23.31 -4.86
C LEU A 1047 23.36 21.82 -4.52
N THR A 1048 22.37 21.28 -3.83
CA THR A 1048 22.36 19.85 -3.55
C THR A 1048 21.83 19.08 -4.76
N LEU A 1049 22.28 17.84 -4.96
CA LEU A 1049 21.75 16.97 -6.02
C LEU A 1049 20.25 16.69 -5.86
N MET A 1050 19.71 16.69 -4.62
CA MET A 1050 18.28 16.51 -4.38
C MET A 1050 17.45 17.68 -4.90
N ASP A 1051 17.90 18.92 -4.68
CA ASP A 1051 17.22 20.12 -5.21
C ASP A 1051 17.04 20.05 -6.73
N PHE A 1052 17.99 19.41 -7.43
CA PHE A 1052 17.96 19.22 -8.87
C PHE A 1052 17.05 18.06 -9.32
N ILE A 1053 17.01 16.92 -8.61
CA ILE A 1053 16.23 15.75 -9.03
C ILE A 1053 14.72 15.97 -8.86
N ASP A 1054 14.31 16.69 -7.81
CA ASP A 1054 12.90 16.97 -7.55
C ASP A 1054 12.28 17.92 -8.60
N LEU A 1055 13.11 18.72 -9.27
CA LEU A 1055 12.71 19.72 -10.25
C LEU A 1055 13.60 19.67 -11.51
N PRO A 1056 13.49 18.62 -12.34
CA PRO A 1056 14.41 18.33 -13.44
C PRO A 1056 14.21 19.19 -14.70
N VAL A 1057 13.31 20.18 -14.66
CA VAL A 1057 12.99 21.08 -15.77
C VAL A 1057 13.82 22.36 -15.65
N ILE A 1058 14.45 22.80 -16.75
CA ILE A 1058 15.38 23.95 -16.75
C ILE A 1058 14.78 25.20 -16.10
N LYS A 1059 13.50 25.49 -16.38
CA LYS A 1059 12.75 26.60 -15.78
C LYS A 1059 12.58 26.47 -14.27
N ASP A 1060 12.36 25.28 -13.75
CA ASP A 1060 12.17 25.07 -12.31
C ASP A 1060 13.50 25.14 -11.57
N ILE A 1061 14.60 24.69 -12.20
CA ILE A 1061 15.97 24.85 -11.69
C ILE A 1061 16.32 26.34 -11.57
N ALA A 1062 15.96 27.16 -12.57
CA ALA A 1062 16.18 28.60 -12.51
C ALA A 1062 15.53 29.24 -11.28
N LYS A 1063 14.29 28.83 -10.93
CA LYS A 1063 13.58 29.33 -9.74
C LYS A 1063 14.26 28.97 -8.42
N ILE A 1064 15.00 27.86 -8.36
CA ILE A 1064 15.78 27.45 -7.18
C ILE A 1064 17.05 28.31 -7.05
N ILE A 1065 17.71 28.59 -8.17
CA ILE A 1065 18.95 29.36 -8.22
C ILE A 1065 18.71 30.84 -7.91
N GLU A 1066 17.63 31.43 -8.42
CA GLU A 1066 17.27 32.84 -8.24
C GLU A 1066 17.42 33.36 -6.78
N PRO A 1067 16.86 32.70 -5.75
CA PRO A 1067 17.00 33.14 -4.36
C PRO A 1067 18.38 32.87 -3.74
N MET A 1068 19.22 32.03 -4.35
CA MET A 1068 20.56 31.67 -3.84
C MET A 1068 21.66 32.62 -4.31
N LEU A 1069 21.38 33.42 -5.35
CA LEU A 1069 22.33 34.39 -5.86
C LEU A 1069 22.60 35.51 -4.83
N PRO A 1070 23.85 35.96 -4.67
CA PRO A 1070 24.15 37.07 -3.78
C PRO A 1070 23.36 38.31 -4.21
N LYS A 1071 22.53 38.85 -3.32
CA LYS A 1071 21.78 40.09 -3.58
C LYS A 1071 22.77 41.18 -4.02
N ALA A 1072 22.58 41.70 -5.23
CA ALA A 1072 23.38 42.81 -5.72
C ALA A 1072 23.30 43.96 -4.70
N VAL A 1073 24.45 44.35 -4.15
CA VAL A 1073 24.56 45.60 -3.40
C VAL A 1073 24.18 46.72 -4.38
N PRO A 1074 23.21 47.59 -4.08
CA PRO A 1074 22.88 48.68 -4.99
C PRO A 1074 24.12 49.54 -5.18
N GLN A 1075 24.64 49.62 -6.41
CA GLN A 1075 25.62 50.65 -6.75
C GLN A 1075 24.93 52.01 -6.60
N ALA A 1076 25.52 52.88 -5.79
CA ALA A 1076 25.08 54.25 -5.53
C ALA A 1076 25.23 55.15 -6.76
#